data_AF-A0A6B3BMS3-F1
#
_entry.id   AF-A0A6B3BMS3-F1
#
_cell.length_a   1.000
_cell.length_b   1.000
_cell.length_c   1.000
_cell.angle_alpha   90.00
_cell.angle_beta   90.00
_cell.angle_gamma   90.00
#
_symmetry.space_group_name_H-M   'P 1'
#
loop_
_entity.id
_entity.type
_entity.pdbx_description
1 polymer ?
#
loop_
_entity_poly.entity_id
_entity_poly.type
_entity_poly.pdbx_seq_one_letter_code
_entity_poly.pdbx_strand_id
1 'polypeptide(L)'
;MRPDRHPGSRASPREGNDIETPEEFARALNTLRRASDKSYRRLADECGLGFNTIAGYCSGRHLPQLAVRAEFSALLTALDVPPGDAQKAWLDALRELSLRTGRNTARVWNPYRGLEAFQPGDADAFFGRKALTAQLLDRLGVCHARGMPLAVVGPSGSGKSSLLRAGLLPLVGPSMLLTPGAQPMRQWAAHTTSADTVVLVDQFEEVFTLCPDEGERTAFLDALLECRSPVVFGLRADFYGRALQYPRLASVLEQGQVPVGPMTEAQLREVIVEPARLAGLVLEDGLVDLLLADAGREPGALPLLSYTLATITELAARESSRPTVGVRHYRASGGVRGAVGQAAEVAFRSLPSHQRAVCRRLFLRLVHTDDGTADIRRRVTFDELLDTPSADYADDVAEALDVFVTHRLLTAGEQTVEIVHEALLMAWPRLNGWLADNREGRRVHGRLRAAARQWRDEQYPAEGLYQGRLLATALEWAAEPGSNEAVNALEHAFLAASSKAATAREAAARRRVRHRHQLIGLLIALVLVAAAAGVYARQVSDSAHREARMALSRQIAEKADRLRDKDPGLSAQLALAAYTVSATPEARASLLDSSARPVARRLRAGAGAGVVMAGARSLTAVATSTGRVRLWRTLDGRAPAAVESDLALAGAPRALALSSDGVLLAAGGRADGVSLWRVADPAHPVRLPPLPGAADTDVLGLAFRADGRLLAAGGGDGTVRLWRVAKPAAPILLTGPRAAVKAVAFSPDGRTLAAGGDDATVRLWDVSVPKDPRPLPALTAGRSRVYAVAISPDGHTLAAGTAAEHSVRTWDISVPQRPKVLGEPLTGPASWINAVAFSPDGRTLAAGSSDTMVWQWDLRTRQPMGTLPQPAPVSAVSYADDNTLNTLSGDGILRAWNVPGPLIATGASQVFSVSFDATGGRLLAGGGDGSLRLFDVRNPRRPAGTGPPLSNGPDAGSAALAGASVLAGDARTALGGATDGTIRLFDITHPSRPSPAGPPVPVAEATIEAMALSPDGSTAAVSSDDGTVHLLDISVPARPLALATLTGPAGIAFGVRFSPDGKLLAAAGEDGAGYVWDVHDPRRPRLLTTVRGFSGSVYATSFSPDGKLLAFGGADYSVRILDLSHPEDPAAIGTPLIGPVGEIYELAFAPDDNRLAISSIDHTVWLWDLRRPRHPGLLATLKASEDGLLTVAFAPDGRTLAAAGRGGGVRLWNTDPRAVTRWLCGAVGDPITPAEWKQFVPGLAYAPPCGR
;
A
#
# COMPACT_ATOMS: atom_id res chain seq x y z
N MET A 1 -56.53 1.05 43.33
CA MET A 1 -56.75 2.50 43.52
C MET A 1 -56.43 3.20 42.20
N ARG A 2 -57.46 3.65 41.49
CA ARG A 2 -57.32 4.53 40.31
C ARG A 2 -57.33 6.00 40.78
N PRO A 3 -56.58 6.91 40.13
CA PRO A 3 -56.92 8.31 40.13
C PRO A 3 -57.48 8.72 38.76
N ASP A 4 -58.64 9.37 38.78
CA ASP A 4 -59.24 10.10 37.67
C ASP A 4 -58.48 11.41 37.39
N ARG A 5 -58.28 11.76 36.11
CA ARG A 5 -58.16 13.16 35.64
C ARG A 5 -58.71 13.33 34.21
N HIS A 6 -59.80 14.10 34.18
CA HIS A 6 -60.44 14.95 33.15
C HIS A 6 -60.12 14.89 31.63
N PRO A 7 -61.16 15.03 30.79
CA PRO A 7 -61.04 15.40 29.38
C PRO A 7 -61.01 16.94 29.25
N GLY A 8 -59.98 17.49 28.62
CA GLY A 8 -59.88 18.94 28.44
C GLY A 8 -58.74 19.35 27.51
N SER A 9 -59.01 19.31 26.20
CA SER A 9 -58.39 20.12 25.13
C SER A 9 -58.50 19.35 23.80
N ARG A 10 -59.66 19.45 23.13
CA ARG A 10 -59.69 19.26 21.67
C ARG A 10 -58.89 20.42 21.09
N ALA A 11 -57.66 20.16 20.65
CA ALA A 11 -56.98 21.07 19.74
C ALA A 11 -57.88 21.17 18.49
N SER A 12 -58.37 22.38 18.20
CA SER A 12 -59.14 22.63 16.99
C SER A 12 -58.31 22.13 15.79
N PRO A 13 -58.90 21.40 14.83
CA PRO A 13 -58.21 21.08 13.59
C PRO A 13 -57.87 22.41 12.93
N ARG A 14 -56.60 22.64 12.58
CA ARG A 14 -56.22 23.85 11.83
C ARG A 14 -57.06 23.88 10.55
N GLU A 15 -57.94 24.87 10.45
CA GLU A 15 -58.63 25.21 9.20
C GLU A 15 -57.54 25.57 8.17
N GLY A 16 -57.72 25.22 6.89
CA GLY A 16 -56.66 25.32 5.85
C GLY A 16 -55.99 26.70 5.67
N ASN A 17 -56.40 27.71 6.42
CA ASN A 17 -55.93 29.10 6.38
C ASN A 17 -54.52 29.32 6.98
N ASP A 18 -53.99 28.40 7.80
CA ASP A 18 -52.68 28.52 8.47
C ASP A 18 -51.56 27.65 7.83
N ILE A 19 -51.72 27.26 6.55
CA ILE A 19 -50.76 26.36 5.87
C ILE A 19 -49.88 27.17 4.92
N GLU A 20 -48.60 27.37 5.29
CA GLU A 20 -47.67 28.18 4.50
C GLU A 20 -46.62 27.36 3.74
N THR A 21 -46.35 26.12 4.16
CA THR A 21 -45.39 25.22 3.50
C THR A 21 -46.00 23.87 3.08
N PRO A 22 -45.41 23.19 2.06
CA PRO A 22 -45.84 21.84 1.66
C PRO A 22 -45.74 20.80 2.81
N GLU A 23 -44.76 20.94 3.71
CA GLU A 23 -44.60 20.06 4.87
C GLU A 23 -45.72 20.28 5.92
N GLU A 24 -46.16 21.53 6.09
CA GLU A 24 -47.30 21.86 6.93
C GLU A 24 -48.61 21.31 6.34
N PHE A 25 -48.75 21.37 5.02
CA PHE A 25 -49.89 20.81 4.29
C PHE A 25 -50.00 19.29 4.49
N ALA A 26 -48.90 18.57 4.27
CA ALA A 26 -48.84 17.12 4.45
C ALA A 26 -49.12 16.70 5.90
N ARG A 27 -48.53 17.42 6.87
CA ARG A 27 -48.74 17.15 8.30
C ARG A 27 -50.20 17.38 8.71
N ALA A 28 -50.83 18.44 8.22
CA ALA A 28 -52.24 18.71 8.48
C ALA A 28 -53.13 17.62 7.87
N LEU A 29 -52.84 17.16 6.65
CA LEU A 29 -53.63 16.13 5.96
C LEU A 29 -53.50 14.77 6.67
N ASN A 30 -52.29 14.41 7.11
CA ASN A 30 -52.06 13.20 7.90
C ASN A 30 -52.71 13.29 9.29
N THR A 31 -52.83 14.48 9.86
CA THR A 31 -53.56 14.70 11.12
C THR A 31 -55.06 14.43 10.93
N LEU A 32 -55.66 14.89 9.82
CA LEU A 32 -57.06 14.57 9.47
C LEU A 32 -57.28 13.08 9.25
N ARG A 33 -56.33 12.40 8.60
CA ARG A 33 -56.36 10.94 8.43
C ARG A 33 -56.39 10.19 9.76
N ARG A 34 -55.48 10.55 10.66
CA ARG A 34 -55.40 9.92 11.99
C ARG A 34 -56.63 10.23 12.84
N ALA A 35 -57.23 11.42 12.69
CA ALA A 35 -58.44 11.80 13.40
C ALA A 35 -59.70 11.05 12.90
N SER A 36 -59.71 10.60 11.63
CA SER A 36 -60.81 9.82 11.04
C SER A 36 -60.66 8.30 11.23
N ASP A 37 -59.54 7.82 11.80
CA ASP A 37 -59.26 6.39 12.04
C ASP A 37 -59.36 5.51 10.77
N LYS A 38 -59.05 6.09 9.60
CA LYS A 38 -59.09 5.40 8.31
C LYS A 38 -57.68 5.02 7.83
N SER A 39 -57.50 3.77 7.43
CA SER A 39 -56.28 3.30 6.77
C SER A 39 -56.15 3.85 5.35
N TYR A 40 -54.93 3.91 4.81
CA TYR A 40 -54.71 4.37 3.44
C TYR A 40 -55.46 3.51 2.41
N ARG A 41 -55.63 2.20 2.68
CA ARG A 41 -56.39 1.28 1.82
C ARG A 41 -57.86 1.65 1.77
N ARG A 42 -58.47 1.91 2.92
CA ARG A 42 -59.88 2.29 3.01
C ARG A 42 -60.15 3.65 2.34
N LEU A 43 -59.23 4.59 2.46
CA LEU A 43 -59.33 5.88 1.78
C LEU A 43 -59.19 5.73 0.26
N ALA A 44 -58.27 4.89 -0.22
CA ALA A 44 -58.12 4.59 -1.64
C ALA A 44 -59.40 4.02 -2.25
N ASP A 45 -60.05 3.09 -1.56
CA ASP A 45 -61.32 2.50 -1.97
C ASP A 45 -62.47 3.53 -1.95
N GLU A 46 -62.51 4.46 -0.97
CA GLU A 46 -63.57 5.46 -0.81
C GLU A 46 -63.46 6.64 -1.79
N CYS A 47 -62.26 7.06 -2.19
CA CYS A 47 -62.05 8.26 -3.04
C CYS A 47 -61.55 7.97 -4.46
N GLY A 48 -61.28 6.70 -4.80
CA GLY A 48 -60.82 6.30 -6.14
C GLY A 48 -59.40 6.76 -6.49
N LEU A 49 -58.62 7.22 -5.51
CA LEU A 49 -57.20 7.55 -5.68
C LEU A 49 -56.34 6.32 -5.36
N GLY A 50 -55.23 6.17 -6.09
CA GLY A 50 -54.26 5.12 -5.80
C GLY A 50 -53.70 5.23 -4.39
N PHE A 51 -53.52 4.09 -3.72
CA PHE A 51 -52.94 3.99 -2.37
C PHE A 51 -51.64 4.80 -2.19
N ASN A 52 -50.72 4.69 -3.14
CA ASN A 52 -49.45 5.43 -3.15
C ASN A 52 -49.64 6.95 -3.30
N THR A 53 -50.68 7.36 -4.03
CA THR A 53 -50.99 8.76 -4.27
C THR A 53 -51.44 9.44 -2.98
N ILE A 54 -52.30 8.78 -2.20
CA ILE A 54 -52.79 9.27 -0.90
C ILE A 54 -51.65 9.29 0.13
N ALA A 55 -50.88 8.20 0.20
CA ALA A 55 -49.69 8.14 1.06
C ALA A 55 -48.70 9.26 0.72
N GLY A 56 -48.44 9.50 -0.57
CA GLY A 56 -47.57 10.58 -1.05
C GLY A 56 -48.08 11.99 -0.74
N TYR A 57 -49.40 12.21 -0.67
CA TYR A 57 -49.97 13.48 -0.22
C TYR A 57 -49.80 13.68 1.30
N CYS A 58 -50.02 12.63 2.10
CA CYS A 58 -49.91 12.67 3.56
C CYS A 58 -48.46 12.70 4.07
N SER A 59 -47.51 12.19 3.29
CA SER A 59 -46.08 12.23 3.58
C SER A 59 -45.39 13.51 3.07
N GLY A 60 -46.04 14.23 2.14
CA GLY A 60 -45.51 15.46 1.54
C GLY A 60 -44.56 15.23 0.37
N ARG A 61 -44.53 14.01 -0.19
CA ARG A 61 -43.70 13.67 -1.36
C ARG A 61 -44.08 14.47 -2.62
N HIS A 62 -45.36 14.73 -2.81
CA HIS A 62 -45.86 15.62 -3.85
C HIS A 62 -47.18 16.26 -3.41
N LEU A 63 -47.41 17.52 -3.79
CA LEU A 63 -48.70 18.16 -3.59
C LEU A 63 -49.72 17.64 -4.63
N PRO A 64 -51.01 17.54 -4.28
CA PRO A 64 -52.06 17.27 -5.25
C PRO A 64 -52.01 18.30 -6.39
N GLN A 65 -52.02 17.84 -7.64
CA GLN A 65 -52.04 18.78 -8.75
C GLN A 65 -53.43 19.40 -8.89
N LEU A 66 -53.47 20.69 -9.26
CA LEU A 66 -54.73 21.43 -9.45
C LEU A 66 -55.67 20.81 -10.50
N ALA A 67 -55.13 19.97 -11.41
CA ALA A 67 -55.90 19.21 -12.39
C ALA A 67 -56.77 18.10 -11.78
N VAL A 68 -56.40 17.60 -10.58
CA VAL A 68 -57.00 16.45 -9.89
C VAL A 68 -57.95 16.93 -8.77
N ARG A 69 -58.55 18.12 -8.97
CA ARG A 69 -59.32 18.85 -7.95
C ARG A 69 -60.55 18.07 -7.47
N ALA A 70 -61.18 17.32 -8.37
CA ALA A 70 -62.37 16.53 -8.05
C ALA A 70 -62.03 15.35 -7.14
N GLU A 71 -60.98 14.58 -7.47
CA GLU A 71 -60.55 13.46 -6.64
C GLU A 71 -59.93 13.92 -5.32
N PHE A 72 -59.21 15.06 -5.29
CA PHE A 72 -58.71 15.62 -4.03
C PHE A 72 -59.84 16.11 -3.12
N SER A 73 -60.92 16.68 -3.69
CA SER A 73 -62.11 17.04 -2.91
C SER A 73 -62.85 15.79 -2.38
N ALA A 74 -62.83 14.69 -3.15
CA ALA A 74 -63.34 13.39 -2.69
C ALA A 74 -62.50 12.84 -1.52
N LEU A 75 -61.17 12.99 -1.56
CA LEU A 75 -60.28 12.64 -0.45
C LEU A 75 -60.58 13.48 0.80
N LEU A 76 -60.74 14.81 0.67
CA LEU A 76 -61.09 15.67 1.80
C LEU A 76 -62.46 15.28 2.40
N THR A 77 -63.43 14.90 1.56
CA THR A 77 -64.73 14.41 2.01
C THR A 77 -64.59 13.06 2.73
N ALA A 78 -63.77 12.14 2.22
CA ALA A 78 -63.47 10.88 2.88
C ALA A 78 -62.71 11.06 4.20
N LEU A 79 -62.02 12.18 4.39
CA LEU A 79 -61.35 12.59 5.64
C LEU A 79 -62.25 13.43 6.57
N ASP A 80 -63.57 13.37 6.37
CA ASP A 80 -64.58 14.06 7.16
C ASP A 80 -64.48 15.61 7.15
N VAL A 81 -63.85 16.21 6.12
CA VAL A 81 -63.84 17.66 5.93
C VAL A 81 -65.15 18.09 5.25
N PRO A 82 -65.99 18.93 5.90
CA PRO A 82 -67.30 19.27 5.37
C PRO A 82 -67.20 20.08 4.07
N PRO A 83 -68.10 19.84 3.10
CA PRO A 83 -68.15 20.62 1.87
C PRO A 83 -68.50 22.09 2.17
N GLY A 84 -67.93 23.02 1.40
CA GLY A 84 -68.10 24.47 1.59
C GLY A 84 -66.78 25.19 1.89
N ASP A 85 -66.81 26.14 2.82
CA ASP A 85 -65.66 27.03 3.11
C ASP A 85 -64.43 26.28 3.63
N ALA A 86 -64.62 25.16 4.35
CA ALA A 86 -63.53 24.34 4.86
C ALA A 86 -62.72 23.66 3.73
N GLN A 87 -63.38 22.98 2.78
CA GLN A 87 -62.69 22.40 1.61
C GLN A 87 -62.10 23.49 0.70
N LYS A 88 -62.76 24.66 0.61
CA LYS A 88 -62.25 25.80 -0.15
C LYS A 88 -60.92 26.32 0.42
N ALA A 89 -60.79 26.44 1.74
CA ALA A 89 -59.53 26.82 2.40
C ALA A 89 -58.37 25.86 2.05
N TRP A 90 -58.63 24.55 2.03
CA TRP A 90 -57.64 23.53 1.62
C TRP A 90 -57.23 23.66 0.15
N LEU A 91 -58.18 23.95 -0.73
CA LEU A 91 -57.92 24.15 -2.16
C LEU A 91 -57.19 25.48 -2.45
N ASP A 92 -57.49 26.54 -1.70
CA ASP A 92 -56.84 27.84 -1.80
C ASP A 92 -55.40 27.76 -1.27
N ALA A 93 -55.17 27.08 -0.14
CA ALA A 93 -53.82 26.76 0.36
C ALA A 93 -53.03 25.93 -0.65
N LEU A 94 -53.64 24.90 -1.25
CA LEU A 94 -53.01 24.09 -2.30
C LEU A 94 -52.65 24.93 -3.54
N ARG A 95 -53.51 25.86 -3.94
CA ARG A 95 -53.27 26.77 -5.07
C ARG A 95 -52.14 27.75 -4.77
N GLU A 96 -52.12 28.33 -3.57
CA GLU A 96 -51.07 29.27 -3.16
C GLU A 96 -49.72 28.57 -3.03
N LEU A 97 -49.69 27.39 -2.41
CA LEU A 97 -48.51 26.53 -2.38
C LEU A 97 -48.04 26.18 -3.79
N SER A 98 -48.93 25.77 -4.69
CA SER A 98 -48.60 25.45 -6.09
C SER A 98 -48.00 26.65 -6.83
N LEU A 99 -48.50 27.87 -6.60
CA LEU A 99 -47.97 29.11 -7.19
C LEU A 99 -46.61 29.51 -6.59
N ARG A 100 -46.40 29.33 -5.29
CA ARG A 100 -45.12 29.58 -4.60
C ARG A 100 -44.06 28.55 -5.01
N THR A 101 -44.41 27.26 -5.07
CA THR A 101 -43.53 26.20 -5.55
C THR A 101 -43.21 26.36 -7.04
N GLY A 102 -44.12 26.92 -7.85
CA GLY A 102 -43.86 27.23 -9.25
C GLY A 102 -42.93 28.42 -9.50
N ARG A 103 -42.76 29.34 -8.53
CA ARG A 103 -41.81 30.47 -8.61
C ARG A 103 -40.42 30.15 -8.07
N ASN A 104 -40.26 29.09 -7.28
CA ASN A 104 -38.98 28.70 -6.67
C ASN A 104 -38.25 27.56 -7.42
N THR A 105 -38.71 27.20 -8.62
CA THR A 105 -38.12 26.16 -9.47
C THR A 105 -37.46 26.74 -10.72
N ALA A 106 -36.43 27.56 -10.54
CA ALA A 106 -35.24 27.39 -11.38
C ALA A 106 -34.38 26.30 -10.73
N ARG A 107 -34.94 25.08 -10.59
CA ARG A 107 -34.16 23.92 -10.14
C ARG A 107 -33.15 23.69 -11.25
N VAL A 108 -31.88 23.90 -10.94
CA VAL A 108 -30.77 23.54 -11.81
C VAL A 108 -31.02 22.11 -12.29
N TRP A 109 -31.13 21.93 -13.61
CA TRP A 109 -31.40 20.63 -14.20
C TRP A 109 -30.28 19.67 -13.79
N ASN A 110 -30.63 18.53 -13.18
CA ASN A 110 -29.65 17.52 -12.81
C ASN A 110 -29.51 16.53 -13.98
N PRO A 111 -28.37 16.50 -14.66
CA PRO A 111 -28.19 15.68 -15.86
C PRO A 111 -27.84 14.22 -15.53
N TYR A 112 -27.57 13.90 -14.26
CA TYR A 112 -27.23 12.55 -13.81
C TYR A 112 -28.47 11.83 -13.25
N ARG A 113 -28.75 10.62 -13.75
CA ARG A 113 -29.96 9.84 -13.42
C ARG A 113 -29.86 9.00 -12.15
N GLY A 114 -28.70 8.97 -11.51
CA GLY A 114 -28.48 8.17 -10.32
C GLY A 114 -28.44 6.67 -10.63
N LEU A 115 -29.24 5.87 -9.92
CA LEU A 115 -29.34 4.42 -10.16
C LEU A 115 -30.28 4.05 -11.33
N GLU A 116 -31.02 5.01 -11.88
CA GLU A 116 -31.90 4.80 -13.03
C GLU A 116 -31.10 4.71 -14.34
N ALA A 117 -31.61 3.91 -15.28
CA ALA A 117 -31.08 3.90 -16.64
C ALA A 117 -31.52 5.16 -17.40
N PHE A 118 -30.64 5.68 -18.26
CA PHE A 118 -30.99 6.78 -19.16
C PHE A 118 -32.08 6.30 -20.13
N GLN A 119 -33.11 7.12 -20.31
CA GLN A 119 -34.24 6.86 -21.21
C GLN A 119 -34.01 7.50 -22.58
N PRO A 120 -34.81 7.20 -23.62
CA PRO A 120 -34.64 7.80 -24.95
C PRO A 120 -34.68 9.33 -24.95
N GLY A 121 -35.48 9.94 -24.07
CA GLY A 121 -35.53 11.40 -23.90
C GLY A 121 -34.29 12.02 -23.25
N ASP A 122 -33.35 11.19 -22.77
CA ASP A 122 -32.13 11.63 -22.09
C ASP A 122 -30.89 11.61 -23.01
N ALA A 123 -31.10 11.42 -24.32
CA ALA A 123 -30.02 11.27 -25.30
C ALA A 123 -28.99 12.40 -25.23
N ASP A 124 -29.46 13.64 -25.02
CA ASP A 124 -28.61 14.83 -24.93
C ASP A 124 -27.71 14.85 -23.68
N ALA A 125 -28.04 14.08 -22.64
CA ALA A 125 -27.27 13.94 -21.41
C ALA A 125 -26.41 12.66 -21.37
N PHE A 126 -26.41 11.84 -22.43
CA PHE A 126 -25.73 10.54 -22.48
C PHE A 126 -24.37 10.60 -23.21
N PHE A 127 -23.27 10.53 -22.46
CA PHE A 127 -21.89 10.69 -22.98
C PHE A 127 -21.00 9.45 -22.77
N GLY A 128 -19.79 9.46 -23.35
CA GLY A 128 -18.77 8.42 -23.17
C GLY A 128 -18.97 7.10 -23.93
N ARG A 129 -20.08 6.94 -24.68
CA ARG A 129 -20.37 5.72 -25.48
C ARG A 129 -20.56 5.93 -26.98
N LYS A 130 -20.26 7.12 -27.53
CA LYS A 130 -20.51 7.47 -28.94
C LYS A 130 -19.97 6.45 -29.95
N ALA A 131 -18.72 6.01 -29.79
CA ALA A 131 -18.11 5.02 -30.68
C ALA A 131 -18.79 3.64 -30.62
N LEU A 132 -19.20 3.21 -29.42
CA LEU A 132 -19.90 1.94 -29.22
C LEU A 132 -21.33 2.00 -29.79
N THR A 133 -22.01 3.15 -29.65
CA THR A 133 -23.32 3.37 -30.27
C THR A 133 -23.25 3.31 -31.79
N ALA A 134 -22.23 3.91 -32.41
CA ALA A 134 -22.00 3.83 -33.86
C ALA A 134 -21.77 2.37 -34.31
N GLN A 135 -20.94 1.63 -33.56
CA GLN A 135 -20.70 0.22 -33.81
C GLN A 135 -21.98 -0.63 -33.72
N LEU A 136 -22.88 -0.33 -32.77
CA LEU A 136 -24.16 -1.02 -32.63
C LEU A 136 -25.07 -0.76 -33.84
N LEU A 137 -25.11 0.47 -34.35
CA LEU A 137 -25.89 0.81 -35.55
C LEU A 137 -25.38 0.04 -36.79
N ASP A 138 -24.06 0.03 -37.01
CA ASP A 138 -23.46 -0.70 -38.13
C ASP A 138 -23.75 -2.20 -38.04
N ARG A 139 -23.61 -2.77 -36.84
CA ARG A 139 -23.85 -4.19 -36.60
C ARG A 139 -25.33 -4.56 -36.71
N LEU A 140 -26.24 -3.69 -36.31
CA LEU A 140 -27.67 -3.90 -36.46
C LEU A 140 -28.04 -4.05 -37.94
N GLY A 141 -27.51 -3.19 -38.81
CA GLY A 141 -27.71 -3.30 -40.26
C GLY A 141 -27.20 -4.63 -40.83
N VAL A 142 -25.99 -5.06 -40.44
CA VAL A 142 -25.40 -6.32 -40.90
C VAL A 142 -26.18 -7.55 -40.41
N CYS A 143 -26.58 -7.58 -39.14
CA CYS A 143 -27.34 -8.68 -38.56
C CYS A 143 -28.74 -8.79 -39.19
N HIS A 144 -29.41 -7.65 -39.39
CA HIS A 144 -30.71 -7.61 -40.04
C HIS A 144 -30.65 -8.10 -41.49
N ALA A 145 -29.64 -7.71 -42.27
CA ALA A 145 -29.43 -8.22 -43.64
C ALA A 145 -29.22 -9.75 -43.72
N ARG A 146 -28.80 -10.36 -42.61
CA ARG A 146 -28.63 -11.82 -42.47
C ARG A 146 -29.86 -12.52 -41.84
N GLY A 147 -30.91 -11.78 -41.51
CA GLY A 147 -32.10 -12.31 -40.85
C GLY A 147 -31.84 -12.79 -39.42
N MET A 148 -30.90 -12.16 -38.69
CA MET A 148 -30.54 -12.54 -37.32
C MET A 148 -30.66 -11.36 -36.35
N PRO A 149 -31.04 -11.61 -35.08
CA PRO A 149 -30.95 -10.60 -34.01
C PRO A 149 -29.51 -10.20 -33.66
N LEU A 150 -29.35 -9.04 -33.02
CA LEU A 150 -28.10 -8.54 -32.45
C LEU A 150 -28.14 -8.63 -30.92
N ALA A 151 -27.16 -9.33 -30.34
CA ALA A 151 -27.00 -9.43 -28.89
C ALA A 151 -26.03 -8.37 -28.36
N VAL A 152 -26.39 -7.68 -27.28
CA VAL A 152 -25.51 -6.75 -26.55
C VAL A 152 -25.17 -7.34 -25.20
N VAL A 153 -23.93 -7.82 -25.05
CA VAL A 153 -23.52 -8.66 -23.92
C VAL A 153 -22.57 -7.89 -23.00
N GLY A 154 -22.78 -7.93 -21.68
CA GLY A 154 -21.84 -7.30 -20.75
C GLY A 154 -22.17 -7.52 -19.28
N PRO A 155 -21.21 -7.27 -18.37
CA PRO A 155 -21.41 -7.47 -16.93
C PRO A 155 -22.50 -6.57 -16.35
N SER A 156 -22.99 -6.89 -15.15
CA SER A 156 -23.97 -6.04 -14.47
C SER A 156 -23.38 -4.64 -14.20
N GLY A 157 -24.20 -3.60 -14.38
CA GLY A 157 -23.76 -2.21 -14.21
C GLY A 157 -22.79 -1.65 -15.27
N SER A 158 -22.57 -2.32 -16.41
CA SER A 158 -21.73 -1.78 -17.50
C SER A 158 -22.39 -0.68 -18.36
N GLY A 159 -23.67 -0.38 -18.10
CA GLY A 159 -24.46 0.65 -18.79
C GLY A 159 -25.25 0.15 -20.01
N LYS A 160 -25.49 -1.16 -20.15
CA LYS A 160 -26.21 -1.76 -21.30
C LYS A 160 -27.57 -1.11 -21.56
N SER A 161 -28.43 -1.03 -20.54
CA SER A 161 -29.78 -0.47 -20.70
C SER A 161 -29.74 1.01 -21.11
N SER A 162 -28.85 1.82 -20.54
CA SER A 162 -28.65 3.22 -20.95
C SER A 162 -28.13 3.33 -22.39
N LEU A 163 -27.21 2.44 -22.80
CA LEU A 163 -26.69 2.39 -24.17
C LEU A 163 -27.79 2.03 -25.18
N LEU A 164 -28.63 1.04 -24.86
CA LEU A 164 -29.74 0.62 -25.69
C LEU A 164 -30.82 1.71 -25.77
N ARG A 165 -31.19 2.31 -24.64
CA ARG A 165 -32.32 3.25 -24.55
C ARG A 165 -31.98 4.68 -24.97
N ALA A 166 -30.88 5.25 -24.47
CA ALA A 166 -30.52 6.65 -24.75
C ALA A 166 -29.47 6.77 -25.86
N GLY A 167 -28.69 5.71 -26.12
CA GLY A 167 -27.74 5.66 -27.22
C GLY A 167 -28.36 5.21 -28.53
N LEU A 168 -28.94 4.00 -28.56
CA LEU A 168 -29.39 3.36 -29.80
C LEU A 168 -30.79 3.80 -30.24
N LEU A 169 -31.80 3.75 -29.35
CA LEU A 169 -33.20 4.05 -29.73
C LEU A 169 -33.40 5.42 -30.41
N PRO A 170 -32.78 6.52 -29.96
CA PRO A 170 -32.98 7.84 -30.59
C PRO A 170 -32.41 7.94 -32.01
N LEU A 171 -31.55 6.99 -32.41
CA LEU A 171 -30.86 6.99 -33.70
C LEU A 171 -31.48 6.02 -34.71
N VAL A 172 -32.45 5.20 -34.29
CA VAL A 172 -33.18 4.28 -35.15
C VAL A 172 -34.58 4.83 -35.46
N GLY A 173 -35.21 4.33 -36.52
CA GLY A 173 -36.56 4.72 -36.94
C GLY A 173 -37.66 4.28 -35.94
N PRO A 174 -38.89 3.98 -36.41
CA PRO A 174 -39.93 3.42 -35.55
C PRO A 174 -39.38 2.27 -34.71
N SER A 175 -39.57 2.30 -33.40
CA SER A 175 -38.96 1.33 -32.49
C SER A 175 -39.92 0.90 -31.39
N MET A 176 -39.70 -0.32 -30.91
CA MET A 176 -40.47 -0.97 -29.85
C MET A 176 -39.52 -1.39 -28.74
N LEU A 177 -39.75 -0.93 -27.51
CA LEU A 177 -39.01 -1.35 -26.32
C LEU A 177 -39.81 -2.41 -25.55
N LEU A 178 -39.19 -3.54 -25.30
CA LEU A 178 -39.75 -4.66 -24.54
C LEU A 178 -38.82 -5.03 -23.39
N THR A 179 -39.38 -5.30 -22.21
CA THR A 179 -38.68 -5.92 -21.07
C THR A 179 -39.45 -7.17 -20.66
N PRO A 180 -38.88 -8.38 -20.83
CA PRO A 180 -39.62 -9.63 -20.68
C PRO A 180 -40.10 -9.88 -19.25
N GLY A 181 -41.39 -10.09 -19.05
CA GLY A 181 -41.98 -10.41 -17.74
C GLY A 181 -42.22 -11.90 -17.51
N ALA A 182 -43.10 -12.21 -16.55
CA ALA A 182 -43.52 -13.59 -16.26
C ALA A 182 -44.31 -14.27 -17.39
N GLN A 183 -44.89 -13.47 -18.29
CA GLN A 183 -45.64 -13.93 -19.47
C GLN A 183 -45.17 -13.20 -20.74
N PRO A 184 -43.96 -13.49 -21.24
CA PRO A 184 -43.33 -12.71 -22.31
C PRO A 184 -44.06 -12.83 -23.65
N MET A 185 -44.75 -13.96 -23.92
CA MET A 185 -45.51 -14.12 -25.17
C MET A 185 -46.74 -13.23 -25.24
N ARG A 186 -47.44 -13.03 -24.11
CA ARG A 186 -48.56 -12.08 -24.06
C ARG A 186 -48.09 -10.65 -24.31
N GLN A 187 -46.94 -10.27 -23.75
CA GLN A 187 -46.34 -8.96 -23.97
C GLN A 187 -45.92 -8.77 -25.44
N TRP A 188 -45.37 -9.81 -26.06
CA TRP A 188 -45.05 -9.82 -27.48
C TRP A 188 -46.30 -9.66 -28.37
N ALA A 189 -47.36 -10.44 -28.12
CA ALA A 189 -48.59 -10.42 -28.90
C ALA A 189 -49.40 -9.12 -28.79
N ALA A 190 -49.21 -8.35 -27.71
CA ALA A 190 -49.87 -7.07 -27.51
C ALA A 190 -49.35 -5.95 -28.44
N HIS A 191 -48.27 -6.19 -29.19
CA HIS A 191 -47.65 -5.20 -30.06
C HIS A 191 -47.70 -5.63 -31.53
N THR A 192 -48.01 -4.70 -32.43
CA THR A 192 -48.03 -4.93 -33.87
C THR A 192 -46.74 -4.39 -34.49
N THR A 193 -45.85 -5.28 -34.96
CA THR A 193 -44.56 -4.89 -35.58
C THR A 193 -44.72 -4.74 -37.09
N SER A 194 -44.38 -3.57 -37.65
CA SER A 194 -44.13 -3.43 -39.09
C SER A 194 -42.71 -3.89 -39.44
N ALA A 195 -42.44 -4.19 -40.72
CA ALA A 195 -41.10 -4.60 -41.18
C ALA A 195 -40.01 -3.57 -40.86
N ASP A 196 -40.38 -2.28 -40.78
CA ASP A 196 -39.45 -1.16 -40.53
C ASP A 196 -39.28 -0.83 -39.03
N THR A 197 -39.92 -1.58 -38.13
CA THR A 197 -39.86 -1.30 -36.68
C THR A 197 -38.69 -2.03 -36.00
N VAL A 198 -37.76 -1.31 -35.38
CA VAL A 198 -36.67 -1.93 -34.59
C VAL A 198 -37.20 -2.42 -33.24
N VAL A 199 -37.06 -3.71 -32.98
CA VAL A 199 -37.48 -4.34 -31.71
C VAL A 199 -36.28 -4.40 -30.76
N LEU A 200 -36.39 -3.73 -29.62
CA LEU A 200 -35.36 -3.71 -28.59
C LEU A 200 -35.86 -4.45 -27.34
N VAL A 201 -35.16 -5.51 -26.97
CA VAL A 201 -35.44 -6.29 -25.76
C VAL A 201 -34.39 -6.01 -24.70
N ASP A 202 -34.73 -5.15 -23.74
CA ASP A 202 -33.85 -4.82 -22.61
C ASP A 202 -34.08 -5.79 -21.44
N GLN A 203 -33.03 -6.06 -20.67
CA GLN A 203 -33.00 -7.07 -19.59
C GLN A 203 -33.51 -8.44 -20.07
N PHE A 204 -32.95 -8.96 -21.17
CA PHE A 204 -33.36 -10.24 -21.75
C PHE A 204 -33.22 -11.42 -20.78
N GLU A 205 -32.30 -11.33 -19.81
CA GLU A 205 -32.16 -12.32 -18.74
C GLU A 205 -33.44 -12.56 -17.93
N GLU A 206 -34.41 -11.64 -17.94
CA GLU A 206 -35.69 -11.81 -17.25
C GLU A 206 -36.49 -13.00 -17.82
N VAL A 207 -36.26 -13.39 -19.07
CA VAL A 207 -36.82 -14.60 -19.70
C VAL A 207 -36.43 -15.87 -18.93
N PHE A 208 -35.21 -15.92 -18.37
CA PHE A 208 -34.70 -17.08 -17.66
C PHE A 208 -35.01 -17.06 -16.15
N THR A 209 -35.49 -15.94 -15.62
CA THR A 209 -35.67 -15.72 -14.18
C THR A 209 -37.12 -15.47 -13.79
N LEU A 210 -37.89 -14.75 -14.60
CA LEU A 210 -39.27 -14.37 -14.31
C LEU A 210 -40.31 -15.26 -14.99
N CYS A 211 -40.00 -15.85 -16.16
CA CYS A 211 -40.92 -16.73 -16.88
C CYS A 211 -40.82 -18.17 -16.31
N PRO A 212 -41.83 -18.66 -15.56
CA PRO A 212 -41.79 -19.96 -14.93
C PRO A 212 -42.13 -21.11 -15.90
N ASP A 213 -42.85 -20.81 -16.98
CA ASP A 213 -43.32 -21.78 -17.98
C ASP A 213 -42.29 -21.95 -19.10
N GLU A 214 -41.76 -23.17 -19.24
CA GLU A 214 -40.75 -23.50 -20.25
C GLU A 214 -41.30 -23.47 -21.69
N GLY A 215 -42.59 -23.80 -21.87
CA GLY A 215 -43.26 -23.73 -23.16
C GLY A 215 -43.48 -22.28 -23.61
N GLU A 216 -43.92 -21.41 -22.71
CA GLU A 216 -44.05 -19.97 -22.97
C GLU A 216 -42.69 -19.34 -23.27
N ARG A 217 -41.65 -19.72 -22.52
CA ARG A 217 -40.28 -19.27 -22.75
C ARG A 217 -39.79 -19.64 -24.14
N THR A 218 -39.96 -20.90 -24.54
CA THR A 218 -39.49 -21.41 -25.84
C THR A 218 -40.24 -20.70 -26.98
N ALA A 219 -41.56 -20.55 -26.87
CA ALA A 219 -42.36 -19.83 -27.86
C ALA A 219 -41.91 -18.37 -28.04
N PHE A 220 -41.56 -17.68 -26.96
CA PHE A 220 -41.02 -16.31 -27.03
C PHE A 220 -39.67 -16.24 -27.73
N LEU A 221 -38.76 -17.16 -27.40
CA LEU A 221 -37.45 -17.23 -28.04
C LEU A 221 -37.58 -17.50 -29.54
N ASP A 222 -38.44 -18.42 -29.95
CA ASP A 222 -38.69 -18.71 -31.36
C ASP A 222 -39.29 -17.50 -32.10
N ALA A 223 -40.29 -16.83 -31.51
CA ALA A 223 -40.89 -15.61 -32.08
C ALA A 223 -39.87 -14.48 -32.25
N LEU A 224 -38.94 -14.33 -31.31
CA LEU A 224 -37.88 -13.33 -31.35
C LEU A 224 -36.84 -13.64 -32.43
N LEU A 225 -36.48 -14.91 -32.60
CA LEU A 225 -35.49 -15.37 -33.60
C LEU A 225 -36.05 -15.42 -35.02
N GLU A 226 -37.37 -15.51 -35.18
CA GLU A 226 -38.07 -15.55 -36.48
C GLU A 226 -38.63 -14.17 -36.90
N CYS A 227 -38.43 -13.15 -36.07
CA CYS A 227 -38.90 -11.81 -36.34
C CYS A 227 -38.24 -11.26 -37.62
N ARG A 228 -39.06 -10.78 -38.55
CA ARG A 228 -38.58 -10.16 -39.80
C ARG A 228 -38.00 -8.76 -39.59
N SER A 229 -38.41 -8.07 -38.53
CA SER A 229 -37.93 -6.74 -38.23
C SER A 229 -36.55 -6.79 -37.53
N PRO A 230 -35.74 -5.71 -37.55
CA PRO A 230 -34.45 -5.71 -36.86
C PRO A 230 -34.61 -5.88 -35.34
N VAL A 231 -33.96 -6.89 -34.74
CA VAL A 231 -34.06 -7.17 -33.30
C VAL A 231 -32.71 -6.92 -32.61
N VAL A 232 -32.73 -6.21 -31.47
CA VAL A 232 -31.58 -6.04 -30.57
C VAL A 232 -31.98 -6.48 -29.17
N PHE A 233 -31.18 -7.30 -28.50
CA PHE A 233 -31.44 -7.66 -27.10
C PHE A 233 -30.21 -7.51 -26.20
N GLY A 234 -30.42 -7.00 -24.99
CA GLY A 234 -29.38 -6.85 -23.97
C GLY A 234 -29.32 -8.06 -23.04
N LEU A 235 -28.15 -8.72 -22.98
CA LEU A 235 -27.93 -9.91 -22.15
C LEU A 235 -26.82 -9.67 -21.12
N ARG A 236 -27.06 -10.02 -19.86
CA ARG A 236 -26.02 -10.06 -18.83
C ARG A 236 -25.04 -11.22 -19.06
N ALA A 237 -23.74 -10.93 -18.89
CA ALA A 237 -22.68 -11.94 -19.03
C ALA A 237 -22.89 -13.18 -18.12
N ASP A 238 -23.45 -13.00 -16.92
CA ASP A 238 -23.73 -14.10 -15.97
C ASP A 238 -24.79 -15.09 -16.49
N PHE A 239 -25.62 -14.66 -17.45
CA PHE A 239 -26.66 -15.47 -18.08
C PHE A 239 -26.23 -16.04 -19.43
N TYR A 240 -24.98 -15.80 -19.87
CA TYR A 240 -24.44 -16.30 -21.13
C TYR A 240 -24.50 -17.83 -21.19
N GLY A 241 -24.09 -18.50 -20.11
CA GLY A 241 -24.16 -19.97 -20.03
C GLY A 241 -25.58 -20.54 -20.11
N ARG A 242 -26.59 -19.84 -19.57
CA ARG A 242 -28.01 -20.24 -19.69
C ARG A 242 -28.52 -20.03 -21.12
N ALA A 243 -28.09 -18.96 -21.79
CA ALA A 243 -28.45 -18.70 -23.18
C ALA A 243 -27.87 -19.75 -24.15
N LEU A 244 -26.66 -20.27 -23.89
CA LEU A 244 -26.04 -21.33 -24.71
C LEU A 244 -26.79 -22.68 -24.67
N GLN A 245 -27.67 -22.90 -23.68
CA GLN A 245 -28.48 -24.12 -23.61
C GLN A 245 -29.55 -24.16 -24.71
N TYR A 246 -29.81 -23.04 -25.39
CA TYR A 246 -30.75 -22.92 -26.50
C TYR A 246 -29.98 -22.85 -27.83
N PRO A 247 -29.98 -23.92 -28.66
CA PRO A 247 -29.10 -24.02 -29.83
C PRO A 247 -29.22 -22.87 -30.83
N ARG A 248 -30.44 -22.40 -31.12
CA ARG A 248 -30.68 -21.27 -32.04
C ARG A 248 -30.13 -19.95 -31.48
N LEU A 249 -30.24 -19.74 -30.17
CA LEU A 249 -29.72 -18.55 -29.50
C LEU A 249 -28.19 -18.59 -29.39
N ALA A 250 -27.60 -19.77 -29.20
CA ALA A 250 -26.15 -19.96 -29.22
C ALA A 250 -25.53 -19.52 -30.56
N SER A 251 -26.18 -19.85 -31.69
CA SER A 251 -25.74 -19.42 -33.02
C SER A 251 -25.76 -17.89 -33.19
N VAL A 252 -26.79 -17.23 -32.65
CA VAL A 252 -26.87 -15.76 -32.64
C VAL A 252 -25.75 -15.14 -31.80
N LEU A 253 -25.47 -15.70 -30.62
CA LEU A 253 -24.38 -15.21 -29.76
C LEU A 253 -23.01 -15.40 -30.40
N GLU A 254 -22.79 -16.47 -31.16
CA GLU A 254 -21.52 -16.71 -31.86
C GLU A 254 -21.27 -15.69 -32.99
N GLN A 255 -22.31 -15.33 -33.74
CA GLN A 255 -22.16 -14.59 -35.00
C GLN A 255 -22.57 -13.11 -34.92
N GLY A 256 -23.38 -12.74 -33.94
CA GLY A 256 -24.10 -11.47 -33.87
C GLY A 256 -24.12 -10.86 -32.46
N GLN A 257 -22.98 -10.79 -31.79
CA GLN A 257 -22.87 -10.11 -30.48
C GLN A 257 -21.92 -8.90 -30.49
N VAL A 258 -22.23 -7.91 -29.63
CA VAL A 258 -21.37 -6.77 -29.32
C VAL A 258 -21.10 -6.74 -27.81
N PRO A 259 -19.85 -6.97 -27.38
CA PRO A 259 -19.50 -6.93 -25.96
C PRO A 259 -19.39 -5.49 -25.45
N VAL A 260 -19.99 -5.22 -24.29
CA VAL A 260 -19.92 -3.93 -23.57
C VAL A 260 -18.88 -4.02 -22.46
N GLY A 261 -17.66 -3.59 -22.78
CA GLY A 261 -16.54 -3.52 -21.83
C GLY A 261 -16.58 -2.33 -20.86
N PRO A 262 -15.67 -2.30 -19.88
CA PRO A 262 -15.48 -1.15 -18.99
C PRO A 262 -15.12 0.11 -19.77
N MET A 263 -15.52 1.28 -19.27
CA MET A 263 -15.16 2.56 -19.88
C MET A 263 -13.69 2.89 -19.63
N THR A 264 -13.04 3.55 -20.58
CA THR A 264 -11.72 4.15 -20.36
C THR A 264 -11.84 5.38 -19.47
N GLU A 265 -10.73 5.82 -18.89
CA GLU A 265 -10.70 7.04 -18.07
C GLU A 265 -11.15 8.29 -18.85
N ALA A 266 -10.78 8.38 -20.13
CA ALA A 266 -11.24 9.45 -21.02
C ALA A 266 -12.77 9.42 -21.21
N GLN A 267 -13.35 8.23 -21.41
CA GLN A 267 -14.80 8.06 -21.53
C GLN A 267 -15.52 8.39 -20.21
N LEU A 268 -14.97 7.98 -19.06
CA LEU A 268 -15.52 8.33 -17.74
C LEU A 268 -15.44 9.84 -17.48
N ARG A 269 -14.36 10.49 -17.90
CA ARG A 269 -14.22 11.95 -17.81
C ARG A 269 -15.29 12.66 -18.65
N GLU A 270 -15.60 12.18 -19.86
CA GLU A 270 -16.72 12.70 -20.64
C GLU A 270 -18.07 12.52 -19.93
N VAL A 271 -18.32 11.34 -19.32
CA VAL A 271 -19.54 11.07 -18.53
C VAL A 271 -19.69 12.02 -17.35
N ILE A 272 -18.58 12.44 -16.74
CA ILE A 272 -18.59 13.39 -15.62
C ILE A 272 -18.75 14.83 -16.12
N VAL A 273 -17.93 15.26 -17.08
CA VAL A 273 -17.76 16.69 -17.41
C VAL A 273 -18.82 17.20 -18.38
N GLU A 274 -19.16 16.46 -19.42
CA GLU A 274 -20.05 16.97 -20.48
C GLU A 274 -21.51 17.19 -20.01
N PRO A 275 -22.13 16.27 -19.26
CA PRO A 275 -23.46 16.53 -18.69
C PRO A 275 -23.45 17.74 -17.75
N ALA A 276 -22.42 17.89 -16.89
CA ALA A 276 -22.28 19.05 -16.02
C ALA A 276 -22.20 20.36 -16.80
N ARG A 277 -21.44 20.37 -17.89
CA ARG A 277 -21.30 21.52 -18.79
C ARG A 277 -22.63 21.91 -19.42
N LEU A 278 -23.43 20.94 -19.90
CA LEU A 278 -24.77 21.19 -20.46
C LEU A 278 -25.75 21.73 -19.42
N ALA A 279 -25.65 21.26 -18.18
CA ALA A 279 -26.49 21.71 -17.07
C ALA A 279 -26.04 23.04 -16.43
N GLY A 280 -24.92 23.63 -16.88
CA GLY A 280 -24.37 24.86 -16.31
C GLY A 280 -23.78 24.69 -14.90
N LEU A 281 -23.36 23.47 -14.55
CA LEU A 281 -22.72 23.14 -13.28
C LEU A 281 -21.22 23.46 -13.33
N VAL A 282 -20.68 24.04 -12.25
CA VAL A 282 -19.23 24.26 -12.11
C VAL A 282 -18.64 23.14 -11.25
N LEU A 283 -17.65 22.42 -11.76
CA LEU A 283 -16.94 21.38 -11.01
C LEU A 283 -15.66 21.98 -10.40
N GLU A 284 -15.43 21.77 -9.10
CA GLU A 284 -14.21 22.17 -8.39
C GLU A 284 -12.98 21.43 -8.94
N ASP A 285 -11.84 22.12 -9.02
CA ASP A 285 -10.57 21.53 -9.44
C ASP A 285 -10.18 20.33 -8.55
N GLY A 286 -9.78 19.23 -9.19
CA GLY A 286 -9.40 17.97 -8.51
C GLY A 286 -10.57 17.06 -8.11
N LEU A 287 -11.84 17.51 -8.19
CA LEU A 287 -13.00 16.63 -7.93
C LEU A 287 -13.10 15.51 -8.97
N VAL A 288 -12.85 15.81 -10.24
CA VAL A 288 -12.94 14.83 -11.33
C VAL A 288 -11.90 13.72 -11.14
N ASP A 289 -10.66 14.07 -10.80
CA ASP A 289 -9.59 13.09 -10.57
C ASP A 289 -9.89 12.21 -9.35
N LEU A 290 -10.51 12.79 -8.30
CA LEU A 290 -10.96 12.05 -7.13
C LEU A 290 -12.09 11.07 -7.47
N LEU A 291 -13.08 11.48 -8.26
CA LEU A 291 -14.17 10.63 -8.74
C LEU A 291 -13.66 9.49 -9.64
N LEU A 292 -12.68 9.76 -10.50
CA LEU A 292 -12.06 8.76 -11.37
C LEU A 292 -11.23 7.74 -10.58
N ALA A 293 -10.47 8.20 -9.59
CA ALA A 293 -9.68 7.32 -8.72
C ALA A 293 -10.57 6.38 -7.89
N ASP A 294 -11.71 6.87 -7.40
CA ASP A 294 -12.61 6.10 -6.54
C ASP A 294 -13.55 5.16 -7.32
N ALA A 295 -13.95 5.53 -8.55
CA ALA A 295 -14.75 4.67 -9.42
C ALA A 295 -13.98 3.43 -9.91
N GLY A 296 -12.66 3.53 -10.14
CA GLY A 296 -11.82 2.42 -10.61
C GLY A 296 -12.24 1.85 -11.98
N ARG A 297 -11.56 0.77 -12.42
CA ARG A 297 -11.88 0.03 -13.66
C ARG A 297 -12.80 -1.18 -13.42
N GLU A 298 -13.46 -1.26 -12.27
CA GLU A 298 -14.22 -2.43 -11.85
C GLU A 298 -15.60 -2.52 -12.55
N PRO A 299 -16.07 -3.73 -12.91
CA PRO A 299 -17.44 -3.95 -13.36
C PRO A 299 -18.45 -3.50 -12.29
N GLY A 300 -19.41 -2.63 -12.65
CA GLY A 300 -20.45 -2.16 -11.72
C GLY A 300 -20.21 -0.79 -11.06
N ALA A 301 -19.14 -0.08 -11.42
CA ALA A 301 -18.84 1.25 -10.88
C ALA A 301 -19.74 2.38 -11.44
N LEU A 302 -20.28 2.23 -12.67
CA LEU A 302 -21.05 3.29 -13.34
C LEU A 302 -22.35 3.69 -12.61
N PRO A 303 -23.18 2.76 -12.11
CA PRO A 303 -24.38 3.12 -11.34
C PRO A 303 -24.03 3.87 -10.05
N LEU A 304 -22.95 3.46 -9.37
CA LEU A 304 -22.47 4.11 -8.15
C LEU A 304 -21.95 5.53 -8.43
N LEU A 305 -21.19 5.69 -9.52
CA LEU A 305 -20.71 6.99 -9.98
C LEU A 305 -21.88 7.92 -10.35
N SER A 306 -22.84 7.43 -11.12
CA SER A 306 -24.04 8.18 -11.51
C SER A 306 -24.88 8.59 -10.29
N TYR A 307 -25.05 7.70 -9.30
CA TYR A 307 -25.72 8.02 -8.03
C TYR A 307 -24.99 9.09 -7.24
N THR A 308 -23.67 8.98 -7.15
CA THR A 308 -22.83 9.96 -6.44
C THR A 308 -22.93 11.32 -7.11
N LEU A 309 -22.77 11.39 -8.43
CA LEU A 309 -22.89 12.62 -9.23
C LEU A 309 -24.26 13.27 -9.08
N ALA A 310 -25.35 12.48 -9.15
CA ALA A 310 -26.70 12.98 -8.94
C ALA A 310 -26.88 13.56 -7.52
N THR A 311 -26.36 12.87 -6.51
CA THR A 311 -26.45 13.28 -5.09
C THR A 311 -25.67 14.55 -4.81
N ILE A 312 -24.41 14.63 -5.25
CA ILE A 312 -23.56 15.81 -5.00
C ILE A 312 -24.06 17.04 -5.78
N THR A 313 -24.67 16.83 -6.95
CA THR A 313 -25.31 17.89 -7.73
C THR A 313 -26.54 18.42 -7.00
N GLU A 314 -27.37 17.54 -6.43
CA GLU A 314 -28.53 17.95 -5.63
C GLU A 314 -28.15 18.66 -4.33
N LEU A 315 -27.09 18.20 -3.66
CA LEU A 315 -26.56 18.89 -2.48
C LEU A 315 -26.09 20.30 -2.84
N ALA A 316 -25.34 20.45 -3.94
CA ALA A 316 -24.85 21.75 -4.38
C ALA A 316 -26.00 22.67 -4.85
N ALA A 317 -27.01 22.12 -5.54
CA ALA A 317 -28.17 22.88 -6.05
C ALA A 317 -29.07 23.43 -4.92
N ARG A 318 -28.97 22.90 -3.69
CA ARG A 318 -29.66 23.46 -2.51
C ARG A 318 -29.00 24.73 -1.98
N GLU A 319 -27.74 24.97 -2.33
CA GLU A 319 -26.96 26.07 -1.76
C GLU A 319 -26.94 27.33 -2.66
N SER A 320 -27.09 27.17 -3.98
CA SER A 320 -26.98 28.26 -4.95
C SER A 320 -27.73 27.96 -6.24
N SER A 321 -28.19 29.01 -6.92
CA SER A 321 -28.79 28.96 -8.27
C SER A 321 -27.76 28.69 -9.39
N ARG A 322 -26.46 28.82 -9.10
CA ARG A 322 -25.34 28.36 -9.95
C ARG A 322 -24.40 27.50 -9.10
N PRO A 323 -24.70 26.20 -8.96
CA PRO A 323 -24.06 25.38 -7.94
C PRO A 323 -22.66 24.94 -8.38
N THR A 324 -21.69 25.16 -7.49
CA THR A 324 -20.35 24.58 -7.62
C THR A 324 -20.31 23.25 -6.91
N VAL A 325 -20.19 22.16 -7.66
CA VAL A 325 -20.03 20.80 -7.12
C VAL A 325 -18.56 20.62 -6.74
N GLY A 326 -18.31 20.14 -5.53
CA GLY A 326 -16.99 20.24 -4.91
C GLY A 326 -16.65 19.06 -4.01
N VAL A 327 -15.40 18.98 -3.56
CA VAL A 327 -14.88 17.88 -2.75
C VAL A 327 -15.67 17.74 -1.44
N ARG A 328 -16.18 18.85 -0.89
CA ARG A 328 -17.06 18.85 0.30
C ARG A 328 -18.36 18.07 0.08
N HIS A 329 -19.00 18.22 -1.08
CA HIS A 329 -20.23 17.53 -1.43
C HIS A 329 -19.95 16.04 -1.62
N TYR A 330 -18.84 15.73 -2.29
CA TYR A 330 -18.37 14.36 -2.47
C TYR A 330 -18.07 13.65 -1.14
N ARG A 331 -17.36 14.29 -0.20
CA ARG A 331 -17.14 13.74 1.14
C ARG A 331 -18.44 13.58 1.93
N ALA A 332 -19.36 14.54 1.85
CA ALA A 332 -20.65 14.46 2.51
C ALA A 332 -21.51 13.29 1.97
N SER A 333 -21.36 12.97 0.68
CA SER A 333 -22.02 11.82 0.06
C SER A 333 -21.43 10.47 0.45
N GLY A 334 -20.22 10.41 1.03
CA GLY A 334 -19.57 9.15 1.40
C GLY A 334 -18.73 8.49 0.29
N GLY A 335 -18.44 9.23 -0.79
CA GLY A 335 -17.69 8.72 -1.95
C GLY A 335 -18.50 7.81 -2.86
N VAL A 336 -17.92 7.36 -3.98
CA VAL A 336 -18.56 6.53 -5.01
C VAL A 336 -19.04 5.21 -4.43
N ARG A 337 -18.19 4.50 -3.67
CA ARG A 337 -18.53 3.20 -3.07
C ARG A 337 -19.47 3.32 -1.87
N GLY A 338 -19.44 4.44 -1.14
CA GLY A 338 -20.20 4.63 0.09
C GLY A 338 -21.56 5.32 -0.09
N ALA A 339 -21.79 6.06 -1.18
CA ALA A 339 -22.97 6.92 -1.32
C ALA A 339 -24.31 6.20 -1.26
N VAL A 340 -24.43 5.07 -1.96
CA VAL A 340 -25.67 4.28 -1.95
C VAL A 340 -25.92 3.66 -0.58
N GLY A 341 -24.87 3.08 0.04
CA GLY A 341 -24.97 2.46 1.36
C GLY A 341 -25.29 3.47 2.47
N GLN A 342 -24.69 4.65 2.41
CA GLN A 342 -24.95 5.74 3.35
C GLN A 342 -26.37 6.28 3.19
N ALA A 343 -26.85 6.49 1.96
CA ALA A 343 -28.23 6.91 1.71
C ALA A 343 -29.25 5.89 2.22
N ALA A 344 -29.00 4.60 1.99
CA ALA A 344 -29.85 3.52 2.50
C ALA A 344 -29.88 3.47 4.04
N GLU A 345 -28.73 3.68 4.68
CA GLU A 345 -28.65 3.71 6.15
C GLU A 345 -29.32 4.97 6.73
N VAL A 346 -29.23 6.12 6.05
CA VAL A 346 -29.95 7.35 6.44
C VAL A 346 -31.47 7.14 6.33
N ALA A 347 -31.94 6.58 5.21
CA ALA A 347 -33.34 6.23 5.00
C ALA A 347 -33.86 5.22 6.05
N PHE A 348 -33.07 4.21 6.40
CA PHE A 348 -33.45 3.24 7.43
C PHE A 348 -33.51 3.85 8.84
N ARG A 349 -32.57 4.75 9.17
CA ARG A 349 -32.51 5.38 10.50
C ARG A 349 -33.62 6.40 10.72
N SER A 350 -34.11 7.05 9.66
CA SER A 350 -35.24 7.99 9.77
C SER A 350 -36.57 7.29 10.09
N LEU A 351 -36.69 5.98 9.84
CA LEU A 351 -37.89 5.21 10.19
C LEU A 351 -38.01 5.00 11.72
N PRO A 352 -39.23 5.10 12.29
CA PRO A 352 -39.58 4.62 13.63
C PRO A 352 -39.27 3.14 13.87
N SER A 353 -39.13 2.73 15.14
CA SER A 353 -38.77 1.36 15.54
C SER A 353 -39.73 0.27 15.02
N HIS A 354 -41.04 0.55 14.96
CA HIS A 354 -42.04 -0.37 14.41
C HIS A 354 -41.90 -0.52 12.88
N GLN A 355 -41.68 0.58 12.15
CA GLN A 355 -41.46 0.58 10.71
C GLN A 355 -40.11 -0.04 10.28
N ARG A 356 -39.07 0.02 11.12
CA ARG A 356 -37.78 -0.65 10.83
C ARG A 356 -37.91 -2.18 10.75
N ALA A 357 -38.77 -2.78 11.57
CA ALA A 357 -39.04 -4.22 11.51
C ALA A 357 -39.79 -4.60 10.22
N VAL A 358 -40.74 -3.75 9.80
CA VAL A 358 -41.46 -3.87 8.53
C VAL A 358 -40.52 -3.71 7.33
N CYS A 359 -39.61 -2.74 7.37
CA CYS A 359 -38.60 -2.49 6.35
C CYS A 359 -37.70 -3.72 6.10
N ARG A 360 -37.27 -4.43 7.15
CA ARG A 360 -36.48 -5.66 6.99
C ARG A 360 -37.27 -6.72 6.21
N ARG A 361 -38.55 -6.91 6.53
CA ARG A 361 -39.43 -7.85 5.82
C ARG A 361 -39.64 -7.46 4.36
N LEU A 362 -39.86 -6.17 4.11
CA LEU A 362 -40.02 -5.61 2.77
C LEU A 362 -38.81 -5.94 1.88
N PHE A 363 -37.59 -5.58 2.29
CA PHE A 363 -36.40 -5.81 1.49
C PHE A 363 -36.08 -7.29 1.28
N LEU A 364 -36.33 -8.15 2.27
CA LEU A 364 -36.17 -9.60 2.11
C LEU A 364 -37.18 -10.21 1.12
N ARG A 365 -38.35 -9.58 0.90
CA ARG A 365 -39.33 -10.01 -0.13
C ARG A 365 -38.99 -9.52 -1.55
N LEU A 366 -38.24 -8.42 -1.65
CA LEU A 366 -37.80 -7.79 -2.90
C LEU A 366 -36.50 -8.41 -3.47
N VAL A 367 -35.98 -9.48 -2.87
CA VAL A 367 -34.76 -10.18 -3.31
C VAL A 367 -35.06 -11.66 -3.52
N HIS A 368 -34.53 -12.23 -4.59
CA HIS A 368 -34.60 -13.66 -4.90
C HIS A 368 -33.21 -14.31 -4.77
N THR A 369 -33.16 -15.50 -4.18
CA THR A 369 -31.93 -16.28 -3.98
C THR A 369 -32.11 -17.67 -4.61
N ASP A 370 -31.35 -17.99 -5.66
CA ASP A 370 -31.38 -19.28 -6.38
C ASP A 370 -30.04 -20.04 -6.20
N ASP A 371 -30.04 -21.35 -6.46
CA ASP A 371 -28.86 -22.21 -6.30
C ASP A 371 -27.79 -21.90 -7.37
N GLY A 372 -26.77 -21.14 -6.97
CA GLY A 372 -25.56 -20.89 -7.76
C GLY A 372 -25.51 -19.58 -8.53
N THR A 373 -26.49 -18.68 -8.35
CA THR A 373 -26.47 -17.33 -8.93
C THR A 373 -26.41 -16.25 -7.84
N ALA A 374 -25.93 -15.06 -8.18
CA ALA A 374 -25.90 -13.91 -7.27
C ALA A 374 -27.33 -13.51 -6.87
N ASP A 375 -27.53 -12.97 -5.67
CA ASP A 375 -28.84 -12.50 -5.23
C ASP A 375 -29.35 -11.41 -6.18
N ILE A 376 -30.52 -11.63 -6.79
CA ILE A 376 -31.12 -10.72 -7.78
C ILE A 376 -32.34 -10.02 -7.20
N ARG A 377 -32.64 -8.83 -7.71
CA ARG A 377 -33.86 -8.08 -7.34
C ARG A 377 -35.12 -8.81 -7.85
N ARG A 378 -36.22 -8.64 -7.13
CA ARG A 378 -37.55 -9.16 -7.47
C ARG A 378 -38.57 -8.04 -7.48
N ARG A 379 -39.43 -8.01 -8.49
CA ARG A 379 -40.63 -7.16 -8.56
C ARG A 379 -41.78 -7.82 -7.81
N VAL A 380 -42.43 -7.10 -6.89
CA VAL A 380 -43.50 -7.63 -6.02
C VAL A 380 -44.74 -6.75 -6.14
N THR A 381 -45.93 -7.34 -6.13
CA THR A 381 -47.20 -6.60 -6.18
C THR A 381 -47.57 -6.02 -4.81
N PHE A 382 -48.34 -4.92 -4.79
CA PHE A 382 -48.84 -4.36 -3.53
C PHE A 382 -49.71 -5.36 -2.77
N ASP A 383 -50.56 -6.13 -3.46
CA ASP A 383 -51.37 -7.16 -2.81
C ASP A 383 -50.52 -8.21 -2.08
N GLU A 384 -49.37 -8.63 -2.65
CA GLU A 384 -48.46 -9.57 -1.98
C GLU A 384 -47.76 -8.93 -0.76
N LEU A 385 -47.46 -7.63 -0.80
CA LEU A 385 -46.85 -6.91 0.32
C LEU A 385 -47.85 -6.63 1.46
N LEU A 386 -49.13 -6.49 1.13
CA LEU A 386 -50.19 -6.05 2.03
C LEU A 386 -51.11 -7.19 2.51
N ASP A 387 -50.95 -8.41 2.03
CA ASP A 387 -51.71 -9.60 2.46
C ASP A 387 -51.31 -10.05 3.88
N THR A 388 -51.82 -9.32 4.87
CA THR A 388 -51.66 -9.59 6.31
C THR A 388 -52.92 -9.21 7.09
N PRO A 389 -53.20 -9.87 8.24
CA PRO A 389 -54.46 -9.68 8.98
C PRO A 389 -54.57 -8.37 9.79
N SER A 390 -53.55 -7.49 9.81
CA SER A 390 -53.54 -6.25 10.62
C SER A 390 -53.52 -4.99 9.75
N ALA A 391 -54.44 -4.05 10.00
CA ALA A 391 -54.53 -2.78 9.28
C ALA A 391 -53.33 -1.86 9.54
N ASP A 392 -52.75 -1.90 10.74
CA ASP A 392 -51.60 -1.07 11.13
C ASP A 392 -50.33 -1.41 10.33
N TYR A 393 -50.18 -2.68 9.92
CA TYR A 393 -49.02 -3.14 9.15
C TYR A 393 -49.02 -2.57 7.72
N ALA A 394 -50.20 -2.42 7.10
CA ALA A 394 -50.32 -1.88 5.75
C ALA A 394 -49.89 -0.41 5.68
N ASP A 395 -50.28 0.38 6.70
CA ASP A 395 -49.87 1.78 6.83
C ASP A 395 -48.35 1.90 7.04
N ASP A 396 -47.75 1.04 7.87
CA ASP A 396 -46.30 1.00 8.09
C ASP A 396 -45.49 0.63 6.83
N VAL A 397 -46.00 -0.29 6.01
CA VAL A 397 -45.37 -0.67 4.73
C VAL A 397 -45.38 0.53 3.78
N ALA A 398 -46.48 1.26 3.70
CA ALA A 398 -46.61 2.44 2.84
C ALA A 398 -45.63 3.56 3.23
N GLU A 399 -45.57 3.88 4.53
CA GLU A 399 -44.68 4.92 5.05
C GLU A 399 -43.20 4.53 4.89
N ALA A 400 -42.85 3.25 5.11
CA ALA A 400 -41.52 2.75 4.85
C ALA A 400 -41.14 2.81 3.35
N LEU A 401 -42.05 2.42 2.45
CA LEU A 401 -41.83 2.50 1.01
C LEU A 401 -41.53 3.93 0.57
N ASP A 402 -42.31 4.90 1.05
CA ASP A 402 -42.18 6.30 0.65
C ASP A 402 -40.79 6.87 0.98
N VAL A 403 -40.24 6.51 2.15
CA VAL A 403 -38.89 6.94 2.58
C VAL A 403 -37.81 6.43 1.62
N PHE A 404 -37.85 5.15 1.23
CA PHE A 404 -36.85 4.56 0.33
C PHE A 404 -37.04 4.97 -1.12
N VAL A 405 -38.27 5.23 -1.56
CA VAL A 405 -38.54 5.80 -2.89
C VAL A 405 -38.04 7.24 -2.97
N THR A 406 -38.22 8.04 -1.92
CA THR A 406 -37.69 9.41 -1.83
C THR A 406 -36.16 9.46 -1.97
N HIS A 407 -35.46 8.45 -1.45
CA HIS A 407 -34.00 8.31 -1.61
C HIS A 407 -33.57 7.63 -2.92
N ARG A 408 -34.50 7.36 -3.85
CA ARG A 408 -34.25 6.67 -5.14
C ARG A 408 -33.61 5.29 -4.99
N LEU A 409 -34.01 4.56 -3.95
CA LEU A 409 -33.53 3.20 -3.69
C LEU A 409 -34.57 2.15 -4.10
N LEU A 410 -35.86 2.52 -4.05
CA LEU A 410 -36.99 1.71 -4.52
C LEU A 410 -37.78 2.48 -5.60
N THR A 411 -38.39 1.74 -6.51
CA THR A 411 -39.39 2.26 -7.47
C THR A 411 -40.74 1.66 -7.09
N ALA A 412 -41.76 2.52 -6.99
CA ALA A 412 -43.14 2.12 -6.78
C ALA A 412 -43.97 2.54 -8.01
N GLY A 413 -44.46 1.55 -8.77
CA GLY A 413 -45.40 1.74 -9.87
C GLY A 413 -46.86 1.75 -9.40
N GLU A 414 -47.81 1.65 -10.33
CA GLU A 414 -49.24 1.62 -10.00
C GLU A 414 -49.64 0.38 -9.18
N GLN A 415 -49.02 -0.78 -9.46
CA GLN A 415 -49.34 -2.04 -8.79
C GLN A 415 -48.12 -2.82 -8.26
N THR A 416 -46.90 -2.34 -8.47
CA THR A 416 -45.67 -3.08 -8.15
C THR A 416 -44.60 -2.24 -7.46
N VAL A 417 -43.73 -2.90 -6.70
CA VAL A 417 -42.54 -2.34 -6.05
C VAL A 417 -41.31 -3.15 -6.44
N GLU A 418 -40.19 -2.47 -6.68
CA GLU A 418 -38.89 -3.09 -6.92
C GLU A 418 -37.70 -2.25 -6.45
N ILE A 419 -36.52 -2.88 -6.36
CA ILE A 419 -35.25 -2.20 -6.08
C ILE A 419 -34.72 -1.57 -7.38
N VAL A 420 -34.37 -0.28 -7.33
CA VAL A 420 -33.92 0.50 -8.50
C VAL A 420 -32.69 -0.13 -9.15
N HIS A 421 -31.75 -0.65 -8.36
CA HIS A 421 -30.56 -1.34 -8.88
C HIS A 421 -29.96 -2.34 -7.88
N GLU A 422 -29.41 -3.46 -8.38
CA GLU A 422 -28.69 -4.48 -7.60
C GLU A 422 -27.45 -3.95 -6.84
N ALA A 423 -26.94 -2.76 -7.20
CA ALA A 423 -25.80 -2.15 -6.51
C ALA A 423 -26.12 -1.92 -5.03
N LEU A 424 -27.40 -1.72 -4.68
CA LEU A 424 -27.87 -1.62 -3.30
C LEU A 424 -27.62 -2.90 -2.49
N LEU A 425 -27.75 -4.09 -3.12
CA LEU A 425 -27.58 -5.38 -2.44
C LEU A 425 -26.14 -5.57 -1.95
N MET A 426 -25.18 -5.02 -2.69
CA MET A 426 -23.75 -5.09 -2.37
C MET A 426 -23.31 -3.91 -1.49
N ALA A 427 -23.78 -2.71 -1.77
CA ALA A 427 -23.31 -1.47 -1.14
C ALA A 427 -23.95 -1.19 0.23
N TRP A 428 -25.04 -1.86 0.62
CA TRP A 428 -25.67 -1.67 1.93
C TRP A 428 -25.37 -2.85 2.89
N PRO A 429 -24.42 -2.69 3.83
CA PRO A 429 -23.96 -3.79 4.68
C PRO A 429 -25.06 -4.43 5.53
N ARG A 430 -26.07 -3.65 5.92
CA ARG A 430 -27.20 -4.13 6.71
C ARG A 430 -28.10 -5.08 5.92
N LEU A 431 -28.40 -4.75 4.67
CA LEU A 431 -29.16 -5.63 3.78
C LEU A 431 -28.36 -6.89 3.47
N ASN A 432 -27.05 -6.76 3.22
CA ASN A 432 -26.16 -7.92 3.06
C ASN A 432 -26.17 -8.83 4.30
N GLY A 433 -26.08 -8.25 5.52
CA GLY A 433 -26.25 -9.00 6.77
C GLY A 433 -27.59 -9.71 6.85
N TRP A 434 -28.70 -9.03 6.54
CA TRP A 434 -30.01 -9.67 6.48
C TRP A 434 -30.07 -10.83 5.47
N LEU A 435 -29.42 -10.67 4.31
CA LEU A 435 -29.27 -11.68 3.26
C LEU A 435 -28.22 -12.78 3.58
N ALA A 436 -27.43 -12.63 4.64
CA ALA A 436 -26.51 -13.65 5.15
C ALA A 436 -27.12 -14.46 6.31
N ASP A 437 -27.83 -13.80 7.24
CA ASP A 437 -28.26 -14.34 8.54
C ASP A 437 -29.19 -15.57 8.50
N ASN A 438 -29.88 -15.84 7.38
CA ASN A 438 -30.75 -17.03 7.24
C ASN A 438 -30.93 -17.47 5.77
N ARG A 439 -29.81 -17.75 5.08
CA ARG A 439 -29.83 -18.14 3.67
C ARG A 439 -30.54 -19.49 3.43
N GLU A 440 -30.42 -20.41 4.38
CA GLU A 440 -31.06 -21.73 4.32
C GLU A 440 -32.57 -21.66 4.59
N GLY A 441 -33.03 -20.89 5.58
CA GLY A 441 -34.46 -20.67 5.85
C GLY A 441 -35.18 -19.95 4.71
N ARG A 442 -34.51 -19.03 3.99
CA ARG A 442 -35.08 -18.41 2.78
C ARG A 442 -35.28 -19.40 1.64
N ARG A 443 -34.41 -20.41 1.50
CA ARG A 443 -34.60 -21.49 0.52
C ARG A 443 -35.82 -22.33 0.86
N VAL A 444 -36.01 -22.65 2.14
CA VAL A 444 -37.17 -23.40 2.63
C VAL A 444 -38.47 -22.61 2.38
N HIS A 445 -38.48 -21.31 2.69
CA HIS A 445 -39.62 -20.42 2.39
C HIS A 445 -39.91 -20.34 0.89
N GLY A 446 -38.87 -20.19 0.05
CA GLY A 446 -39.03 -20.14 -1.40
C GLY A 446 -39.69 -21.39 -1.99
N ARG A 447 -39.29 -22.58 -1.52
CA ARG A 447 -39.89 -23.86 -1.93
C ARG A 447 -41.33 -24.02 -1.42
N LEU A 448 -41.60 -23.60 -0.18
CA LEU A 448 -42.95 -23.61 0.39
C LEU A 448 -43.89 -22.70 -0.41
N ARG A 449 -43.44 -21.52 -0.81
CA ARG A 449 -44.23 -20.57 -1.60
C ARG A 449 -44.60 -21.12 -2.98
N ALA A 450 -43.63 -21.73 -3.67
CA ALA A 450 -43.86 -22.36 -4.96
C ALA A 450 -44.89 -23.51 -4.85
N ALA A 451 -44.72 -24.37 -3.85
CA ALA A 451 -45.63 -25.49 -3.60
C ALA A 451 -47.05 -25.03 -3.21
N ALA A 452 -47.18 -24.00 -2.37
CA ALA A 452 -48.49 -23.48 -1.97
C ALA A 452 -49.24 -22.79 -3.13
N ARG A 453 -48.52 -22.12 -4.04
CA ARG A 453 -49.11 -21.55 -5.27
C ARG A 453 -49.58 -22.65 -6.21
N GLN A 454 -48.72 -23.63 -6.49
CA GLN A 454 -49.08 -24.77 -7.32
C GLN A 454 -50.28 -25.54 -6.76
N TRP A 455 -50.31 -25.77 -5.44
CA TRP A 455 -51.43 -26.42 -4.76
C TRP A 455 -52.74 -25.66 -4.92
N ARG A 456 -52.72 -24.32 -4.92
CA ARG A 456 -53.92 -23.50 -5.20
C ARG A 456 -54.31 -23.57 -6.67
N ASP A 457 -53.34 -23.44 -7.56
CA ASP A 457 -53.56 -23.37 -9.01
C ASP A 457 -54.09 -24.72 -9.54
N GLU A 458 -53.76 -25.84 -8.89
CA GLU A 458 -54.28 -27.19 -9.15
C GLU A 458 -55.55 -27.56 -8.36
N GLN A 459 -56.20 -26.60 -7.68
CA GLN A 459 -57.42 -26.80 -6.88
C GLN A 459 -57.28 -27.77 -5.69
N TYR A 460 -56.17 -27.68 -4.98
CA TYR A 460 -55.91 -28.32 -3.68
C TYR A 460 -55.79 -29.87 -3.68
N PRO A 461 -54.98 -30.49 -4.56
CA PRO A 461 -54.85 -31.95 -4.60
C PRO A 461 -54.17 -32.53 -3.34
N ALA A 462 -54.60 -33.72 -2.91
CA ALA A 462 -54.04 -34.40 -1.74
C ALA A 462 -52.60 -34.94 -1.96
N GLU A 463 -52.26 -35.20 -3.22
CA GLU A 463 -50.95 -35.75 -3.63
C GLU A 463 -49.84 -34.67 -3.64
N GLY A 464 -50.21 -33.40 -3.78
CA GLY A 464 -49.28 -32.26 -3.77
C GLY A 464 -48.87 -31.77 -2.37
N LEU A 465 -49.40 -32.39 -1.30
CA LEU A 465 -49.09 -32.03 0.08
C LEU A 465 -47.69 -32.53 0.48
N TYR A 466 -46.97 -31.74 1.28
CA TYR A 466 -45.64 -32.14 1.76
C TYR A 466 -45.70 -33.41 2.64
N GLN A 467 -44.71 -34.29 2.47
CA GLN A 467 -44.60 -35.56 3.21
C GLN A 467 -43.18 -35.77 3.75
N GLY A 468 -43.08 -36.58 4.82
CA GLY A 468 -41.80 -37.02 5.38
C GLY A 468 -40.86 -35.86 5.71
N ARG A 469 -39.63 -35.93 5.20
CA ARG A 469 -38.56 -34.95 5.50
C ARG A 469 -38.92 -33.53 5.02
N LEU A 470 -39.65 -33.38 3.92
CA LEU A 470 -40.02 -32.06 3.39
C LEU A 470 -41.03 -31.34 4.30
N LEU A 471 -42.00 -32.08 4.85
CA LEU A 471 -42.96 -31.53 5.82
C LEU A 471 -42.29 -31.19 7.15
N ALA A 472 -41.38 -32.05 7.63
CA ALA A 472 -40.62 -31.81 8.85
C ALA A 472 -39.75 -30.54 8.73
N THR A 473 -39.00 -30.39 7.64
CA THR A 473 -38.17 -29.20 7.39
C THR A 473 -39.02 -27.93 7.26
N ALA A 474 -40.20 -27.99 6.64
CA ALA A 474 -41.07 -26.82 6.50
C ALA A 474 -41.77 -26.42 7.81
N LEU A 475 -42.16 -27.38 8.65
CA LEU A 475 -42.75 -27.13 9.97
C LEU A 475 -41.72 -26.68 11.01
N GLU A 476 -40.51 -27.25 10.99
CA GLU A 476 -39.39 -26.82 11.84
C GLU A 476 -39.02 -25.37 11.55
N TRP A 477 -38.86 -25.03 10.26
CA TRP A 477 -38.62 -23.65 9.84
C TRP A 477 -39.77 -22.71 10.25
N ALA A 478 -41.04 -23.11 10.04
CA ALA A 478 -42.19 -22.29 10.42
C ALA A 478 -42.32 -22.08 11.95
N ALA A 479 -41.76 -22.98 12.76
CA ALA A 479 -41.74 -22.90 14.22
C ALA A 479 -40.59 -22.03 14.78
N GLU A 480 -39.60 -21.64 13.96
CA GLU A 480 -38.51 -20.76 14.37
C GLU A 480 -39.02 -19.35 14.75
N PRO A 481 -38.48 -18.72 15.82
CA PRO A 481 -38.84 -17.36 16.21
C PRO A 481 -38.58 -16.37 15.06
N GLY A 482 -39.66 -15.76 14.53
CA GLY A 482 -39.62 -14.79 13.43
C GLY A 482 -40.00 -15.35 12.04
N SER A 483 -40.02 -16.68 11.85
CA SER A 483 -40.45 -17.31 10.59
C SER A 483 -41.98 -17.36 10.45
N ASN A 484 -42.70 -17.54 11.56
CA ASN A 484 -44.17 -17.53 11.59
C ASN A 484 -44.77 -16.18 11.14
N GLU A 485 -44.03 -15.08 11.26
CA GLU A 485 -44.45 -13.75 10.77
C GLU A 485 -44.17 -13.53 9.28
N ALA A 486 -43.44 -14.44 8.62
CA ALA A 486 -43.07 -14.34 7.21
C ALA A 486 -44.02 -15.10 6.27
N VAL A 487 -44.73 -16.11 6.80
CA VAL A 487 -45.66 -17.00 6.09
C VAL A 487 -46.99 -16.28 5.83
N ASN A 488 -47.53 -16.37 4.60
CA ASN A 488 -48.82 -15.77 4.24
C ASN A 488 -50.01 -16.74 4.44
N ALA A 489 -51.23 -16.24 4.24
CA ALA A 489 -52.46 -17.01 4.46
C ALA A 489 -52.52 -18.30 3.62
N LEU A 490 -52.02 -18.27 2.39
CA LEU A 490 -52.00 -19.43 1.49
C LEU A 490 -50.98 -20.49 1.94
N GLU A 491 -49.78 -20.06 2.31
CA GLU A 491 -48.70 -20.92 2.82
C GLU A 491 -49.09 -21.58 4.16
N HIS A 492 -49.82 -20.87 5.02
CA HIS A 492 -50.40 -21.42 6.25
C HIS A 492 -51.43 -22.52 5.99
N ALA A 493 -52.34 -22.32 5.02
CA ALA A 493 -53.34 -23.32 4.66
C ALA A 493 -52.70 -24.61 4.11
N PHE A 494 -51.63 -24.49 3.33
CA PHE A 494 -50.88 -25.62 2.79
C PHE A 494 -50.16 -26.45 3.87
N LEU A 495 -49.51 -25.79 4.84
CA LEU A 495 -48.83 -26.46 5.97
C LEU A 495 -49.83 -27.17 6.89
N ALA A 496 -50.99 -26.55 7.16
CA ALA A 496 -52.04 -27.14 7.97
C ALA A 496 -52.62 -28.41 7.34
N ALA A 497 -52.86 -28.40 6.02
CA ALA A 497 -53.32 -29.58 5.27
C ALA A 497 -52.29 -30.72 5.28
N SER A 498 -51.00 -30.38 5.12
CA SER A 498 -49.90 -31.36 5.12
C SER A 498 -49.67 -32.02 6.50
N SER A 499 -49.74 -31.24 7.60
CA SER A 499 -49.59 -31.74 8.99
C SER A 499 -50.72 -32.68 9.41
N LYS A 500 -51.96 -32.39 9.01
CA LYS A 500 -53.14 -33.24 9.28
C LYS A 500 -53.02 -34.62 8.61
N ALA A 501 -52.38 -34.71 7.44
CA ALA A 501 -52.14 -35.96 6.74
C ALA A 501 -51.02 -36.81 7.37
N ALA A 502 -50.05 -36.20 8.07
CA ALA A 502 -48.94 -36.89 8.71
C ALA A 502 -49.32 -37.55 10.05
N THR A 503 -50.11 -36.85 10.88
CA THR A 503 -50.58 -37.35 12.19
C THR A 503 -51.45 -38.61 12.08
N ALA A 504 -52.17 -38.79 10.97
CA ALA A 504 -52.92 -40.01 10.67
C ALA A 504 -52.04 -41.25 10.41
N ARG A 505 -50.77 -41.06 10.00
CA ARG A 505 -49.82 -42.14 9.67
C ARG A 505 -48.99 -42.59 10.88
N GLU A 506 -48.70 -41.68 11.82
CA GLU A 506 -47.90 -41.96 13.02
C GLU A 506 -48.60 -42.86 14.05
N ALA A 507 -49.93 -42.94 14.04
CA ALA A 507 -50.69 -43.83 14.91
C ALA A 507 -50.40 -45.33 14.65
N ALA A 508 -49.91 -45.69 13.46
CA ALA A 508 -49.64 -47.06 13.06
C ALA A 508 -48.26 -47.60 13.51
N ALA A 509 -47.27 -46.73 13.80
CA ALA A 509 -45.87 -47.15 14.01
C ALA A 509 -45.43 -47.28 15.49
N ARG A 510 -46.28 -46.87 16.46
CA ARG A 510 -45.94 -46.78 17.90
C ARG A 510 -45.79 -48.12 18.66
N ARG A 511 -45.51 -49.26 18.00
CA ARG A 511 -45.26 -50.53 18.71
C ARG A 511 -43.77 -50.83 18.87
N ARG A 512 -43.30 -50.52 20.09
CA ARG A 512 -42.44 -51.33 20.96
C ARG A 512 -40.94 -51.48 20.58
N VAL A 513 -40.09 -51.15 21.56
CA VAL A 513 -38.76 -51.72 21.88
C VAL A 513 -37.48 -50.87 21.63
N ARG A 514 -37.42 -49.88 20.72
CA ARG A 514 -36.12 -49.18 20.46
C ARG A 514 -35.71 -48.03 21.40
N HIS A 515 -36.60 -47.50 22.23
CA HIS A 515 -36.43 -46.19 22.87
C HIS A 515 -35.35 -46.10 23.98
N ARG A 516 -34.86 -47.22 24.51
CA ARG A 516 -33.96 -47.19 25.68
C ARG A 516 -32.45 -47.11 25.34
N HIS A 517 -32.05 -47.49 24.13
CA HIS A 517 -30.63 -47.46 23.71
C HIS A 517 -30.24 -46.19 22.92
N GLN A 518 -31.22 -45.41 22.44
CA GLN A 518 -30.97 -44.19 21.65
C GLN A 518 -30.68 -42.94 22.49
N LEU A 519 -31.18 -42.87 23.72
CA LEU A 519 -31.01 -41.70 24.61
C LEU A 519 -29.58 -41.56 25.16
N ILE A 520 -28.86 -42.67 25.35
CA ILE A 520 -27.45 -42.64 25.81
C ILE A 520 -26.52 -42.26 24.66
N GLY A 521 -26.81 -42.71 23.43
CA GLY A 521 -26.05 -42.31 22.23
C GLY A 521 -26.22 -40.83 21.87
N LEU A 522 -27.43 -40.28 22.02
CA LEU A 522 -27.72 -38.88 21.75
C LEU A 522 -27.00 -37.93 22.71
N LEU A 523 -26.88 -38.31 23.99
CA LEU A 523 -26.21 -37.49 25.01
C LEU A 523 -24.69 -37.43 24.79
N ILE A 524 -24.07 -38.55 24.39
CA ILE A 524 -22.65 -38.59 24.03
C ILE A 524 -22.40 -37.77 22.74
N ALA A 525 -23.28 -37.88 21.75
CA ALA A 525 -23.18 -37.09 20.51
C ALA A 525 -23.30 -35.57 20.77
N LEU A 526 -24.21 -35.14 21.64
CA LEU A 526 -24.38 -33.73 22.01
C LEU A 526 -23.16 -33.16 22.76
N VAL A 527 -22.55 -33.93 23.66
CA VAL A 527 -21.32 -33.51 24.35
C VAL A 527 -20.15 -33.42 23.38
N LEU A 528 -20.02 -34.35 22.43
CA LEU A 528 -19.00 -34.31 21.39
C LEU A 528 -19.19 -33.12 20.42
N VAL A 529 -20.43 -32.80 20.05
CA VAL A 529 -20.76 -31.64 19.20
C VAL A 529 -20.49 -30.33 19.93
N ALA A 530 -20.85 -30.21 21.22
CA ALA A 530 -20.55 -29.03 22.02
C ALA A 530 -19.03 -28.85 22.22
N ALA A 531 -18.30 -29.94 22.45
CA ALA A 531 -16.84 -29.92 22.54
C ALA A 531 -16.20 -29.53 21.21
N ALA A 532 -16.68 -30.08 20.08
CA ALA A 532 -16.21 -29.72 18.74
C ALA A 532 -16.51 -28.26 18.39
N ALA A 533 -17.69 -27.75 18.75
CA ALA A 533 -18.06 -26.34 18.58
C ALA A 533 -17.19 -25.42 19.45
N GLY A 534 -16.88 -25.81 20.69
CA GLY A 534 -15.96 -25.07 21.56
C GLY A 534 -14.52 -25.04 21.04
N VAL A 535 -14.03 -26.16 20.49
CA VAL A 535 -12.73 -26.25 19.81
C VAL A 535 -12.73 -25.41 18.54
N TYR A 536 -13.78 -25.47 17.72
CA TYR A 536 -13.92 -24.68 16.50
C TYR A 536 -13.99 -23.18 16.78
N ALA A 537 -14.76 -22.75 17.78
CA ALA A 537 -14.84 -21.34 18.18
C ALA A 537 -13.49 -20.82 18.69
N ARG A 538 -12.74 -21.62 19.46
CA ARG A 538 -11.35 -21.30 19.83
C ARG A 538 -10.44 -21.24 18.61
N GLN A 539 -10.56 -22.18 17.68
CA GLN A 539 -9.74 -22.22 16.47
C GLN A 539 -10.00 -20.99 15.57
N VAL A 540 -11.26 -20.58 15.43
CA VAL A 540 -11.67 -19.36 14.71
C VAL A 540 -11.16 -18.11 15.43
N SER A 541 -11.32 -18.02 16.75
CA SER A 541 -10.82 -16.89 17.55
C SER A 541 -9.29 -16.80 17.50
N ASP A 542 -8.59 -17.93 17.61
CA ASP A 542 -7.13 -18.00 17.52
C ASP A 542 -6.64 -17.63 16.12
N SER A 543 -7.37 -18.03 15.06
CA SER A 543 -7.08 -17.60 13.69
C SER A 543 -7.28 -16.10 13.52
N ALA A 544 -8.38 -15.53 14.01
CA ALA A 544 -8.63 -14.09 13.97
C ALA A 544 -7.57 -13.30 14.75
N HIS A 545 -7.13 -13.79 15.92
CA HIS A 545 -6.04 -13.17 16.68
C HIS A 545 -4.68 -13.26 15.97
N ARG A 546 -4.39 -14.38 15.31
CA ARG A 546 -3.17 -14.53 14.48
C ARG A 546 -3.19 -13.56 13.31
N GLU A 547 -4.31 -13.47 12.58
CA GLU A 547 -4.47 -12.56 11.45
C GLU A 547 -4.35 -11.09 11.89
N ALA A 548 -4.97 -10.71 13.00
CA ALA A 548 -4.86 -9.38 13.58
C ALA A 548 -3.42 -9.03 13.99
N ARG A 549 -2.69 -9.97 14.61
CA ARG A 549 -1.26 -9.78 14.95
C ARG A 549 -0.38 -9.65 13.72
N MET A 550 -0.63 -10.45 12.68
CA MET A 550 0.07 -10.34 11.41
C MET A 550 -0.20 -9.00 10.71
N ALA A 551 -1.46 -8.54 10.70
CA ALA A 551 -1.82 -7.23 10.16
C ALA A 551 -1.14 -6.07 10.92
N LEU A 552 -1.15 -6.12 12.26
CA LEU A 552 -0.46 -5.12 13.08
C LEU A 552 1.06 -5.15 12.87
N SER A 553 1.67 -6.34 12.79
CA SER A 553 3.09 -6.50 12.48
C SER A 553 3.47 -5.85 11.15
N ARG A 554 2.71 -6.11 10.08
CA ARG A 554 2.89 -5.48 8.76
C ARG A 554 2.81 -3.96 8.83
N GLN A 555 1.81 -3.43 9.53
CA GLN A 555 1.65 -1.98 9.70
C GLN A 555 2.85 -1.35 10.44
N ILE A 556 3.40 -2.01 11.47
CA ILE A 556 4.57 -1.52 12.20
C ILE A 556 5.82 -1.59 11.30
N ALA A 557 6.00 -2.67 10.53
CA ALA A 557 7.10 -2.82 9.59
C ALA A 557 7.09 -1.73 8.51
N GLU A 558 5.93 -1.42 7.91
CA GLU A 558 5.78 -0.32 6.96
C GLU A 558 6.15 1.04 7.57
N LYS A 559 5.74 1.29 8.82
CA LYS A 559 6.10 2.52 9.54
C LYS A 559 7.61 2.58 9.82
N ALA A 560 8.23 1.45 10.18
CA ALA A 560 9.66 1.34 10.35
C ALA A 560 10.39 1.69 9.05
N ASP A 561 9.97 1.11 7.92
CA ASP A 561 10.60 1.34 6.63
C ASP A 561 10.48 2.80 6.16
N ARG A 562 9.35 3.48 6.42
CA ARG A 562 9.21 4.92 6.14
C ARG A 562 10.13 5.81 6.98
N LEU A 563 10.56 5.34 8.16
CA LEU A 563 11.48 6.05 9.04
C LEU A 563 12.93 5.72 8.76
N ARG A 564 13.23 4.69 7.96
CA ARG A 564 14.59 4.20 7.72
C ARG A 564 15.52 5.27 7.15
N ASP A 565 15.00 6.15 6.30
CA ASP A 565 15.76 7.26 5.69
C ASP A 565 15.63 8.59 6.45
N LYS A 566 15.08 8.57 7.68
CA LYS A 566 14.87 9.77 8.52
C LYS A 566 15.44 9.59 9.92
N ASP A 567 15.07 8.50 10.59
CA ASP A 567 15.62 8.09 11.88
C ASP A 567 15.88 6.57 11.88
N PRO A 568 17.06 6.14 11.40
CA PRO A 568 17.43 4.72 11.35
C PRO A 568 17.39 4.03 12.72
N GLY A 569 17.70 4.77 13.80
CA GLY A 569 17.70 4.24 15.16
C GLY A 569 16.29 3.90 15.64
N LEU A 570 15.30 4.78 15.39
CA LEU A 570 13.90 4.50 15.71
C LEU A 570 13.31 3.44 14.77
N SER A 571 13.63 3.52 13.47
CA SER A 571 13.25 2.51 12.47
C SER A 571 13.68 1.11 12.91
N ALA A 572 14.92 0.92 13.35
CA ALA A 572 15.41 -0.39 13.76
C ALA A 572 14.68 -0.95 14.99
N GLN A 573 14.31 -0.08 15.94
CA GLN A 573 13.51 -0.49 17.10
C GLN A 573 12.08 -0.89 16.69
N LEU A 574 11.46 -0.15 15.77
CA LEU A 574 10.13 -0.49 15.25
C LEU A 574 10.15 -1.77 14.41
N ALA A 575 11.17 -2.00 13.59
CA ALA A 575 11.36 -3.23 12.84
C ALA A 575 11.46 -4.44 13.78
N LEU A 576 12.19 -4.29 14.88
CA LEU A 576 12.25 -5.32 15.92
C LEU A 576 10.90 -5.53 16.61
N ALA A 577 10.18 -4.45 16.95
CA ALA A 577 8.84 -4.54 17.52
C ALA A 577 7.84 -5.23 16.57
N ALA A 578 7.89 -4.96 15.26
CA ALA A 578 7.08 -5.66 14.27
C ALA A 578 7.38 -7.16 14.28
N TYR A 579 8.67 -7.52 14.24
CA TYR A 579 9.10 -8.92 14.21
C TYR A 579 8.71 -9.69 15.48
N THR A 580 8.75 -9.05 16.66
CA THR A 580 8.31 -9.67 17.92
C THR A 580 6.80 -9.82 18.02
N VAL A 581 6.01 -8.91 17.41
CA VAL A 581 4.55 -9.05 17.32
C VAL A 581 4.17 -10.25 16.45
N SER A 582 4.76 -10.36 15.26
CA SER A 582 4.64 -11.53 14.38
C SER A 582 5.75 -11.50 13.33
N ALA A 583 6.39 -12.64 13.09
CA ALA A 583 7.46 -12.79 12.10
C ALA A 583 6.92 -12.91 10.64
N THR A 584 6.22 -11.88 10.16
CA THR A 584 5.77 -11.80 8.76
C THR A 584 6.95 -11.52 7.82
N PRO A 585 6.81 -11.75 6.49
CA PRO A 585 7.88 -11.45 5.54
C PRO A 585 8.33 -9.99 5.56
N GLU A 586 7.40 -9.06 5.73
CA GLU A 586 7.65 -7.62 5.79
C GLU A 586 8.40 -7.25 7.08
N ALA A 587 7.99 -7.81 8.22
CA ALA A 587 8.67 -7.59 9.49
C ALA A 587 10.07 -8.19 9.51
N ARG A 588 10.26 -9.37 8.90
CA ARG A 588 11.59 -9.96 8.72
C ARG A 588 12.44 -9.08 7.81
N ALA A 589 11.93 -8.67 6.65
CA ALA A 589 12.65 -7.80 5.72
C ALA A 589 13.10 -6.51 6.40
N SER A 590 12.19 -5.81 7.07
CA SER A 590 12.47 -4.58 7.80
C SER A 590 13.53 -4.78 8.91
N LEU A 591 13.50 -5.92 9.60
CA LEU A 591 14.51 -6.27 10.59
C LEU A 591 15.89 -6.51 9.93
N LEU A 592 15.95 -7.33 8.88
CA LEU A 592 17.20 -7.67 8.20
C LEU A 592 17.82 -6.45 7.50
N ASP A 593 17.02 -5.58 6.86
CA ASP A 593 17.48 -4.32 6.24
C ASP A 593 18.08 -3.35 7.27
N SER A 594 17.76 -3.50 8.55
CA SER A 594 18.39 -2.70 9.62
C SER A 594 19.84 -3.11 9.87
N SER A 595 20.25 -4.31 9.43
CA SER A 595 21.65 -4.77 9.50
C SER A 595 22.51 -4.31 8.33
N ALA A 596 21.87 -3.88 7.23
CA ALA A 596 22.53 -3.51 5.98
C ALA A 596 22.78 -2.00 5.82
N ARG A 597 22.60 -1.23 6.90
CA ARG A 597 22.84 0.21 6.95
C ARG A 597 23.48 0.61 8.27
N PRO A 598 24.19 1.76 8.33
CA PRO A 598 24.62 2.34 9.60
C PRO A 598 23.42 2.59 10.51
N VAL A 599 23.40 1.97 11.69
CA VAL A 599 22.40 2.25 12.72
C VAL A 599 22.90 3.34 13.64
N ALA A 600 22.10 4.39 13.80
CA ALA A 600 22.36 5.48 14.74
C ALA A 600 21.97 5.06 16.16
N ARG A 601 22.94 5.06 17.09
CA ARG A 601 22.66 4.91 18.52
C ARG A 601 22.05 6.21 19.04
N ARG A 602 20.81 6.18 19.51
CA ARG A 602 20.10 7.33 20.09
C ARG A 602 20.49 7.52 21.55
N LEU A 603 20.93 8.72 21.91
CA LEU A 603 21.38 9.07 23.26
C LEU A 603 20.72 10.39 23.68
N ARG A 604 19.81 10.34 24.66
CA ARG A 604 19.11 11.53 25.16
C ARG A 604 19.88 12.19 26.28
N ALA A 605 20.00 13.52 26.17
CA ALA A 605 20.68 14.35 27.15
C ALA A 605 19.94 14.48 28.49
N GLY A 606 18.67 14.04 28.58
CA GLY A 606 17.83 14.11 29.78
C GLY A 606 16.69 15.10 29.60
N ALA A 607 16.43 15.93 30.62
CA ALA A 607 15.40 16.97 30.55
C ALA A 607 15.81 18.08 29.58
N GLY A 608 14.95 18.37 28.59
CA GLY A 608 15.20 19.36 27.54
C GLY A 608 15.91 18.79 26.30
N ALA A 609 15.71 19.44 25.16
CA ALA A 609 16.39 19.11 23.91
C ALA A 609 17.88 19.51 23.97
N GLY A 610 18.79 18.65 23.49
CA GLY A 610 20.18 19.00 23.26
C GLY A 610 20.30 20.14 22.24
N VAL A 611 21.11 21.16 22.54
CA VAL A 611 21.26 22.36 21.70
C VAL A 611 22.64 22.50 21.09
N VAL A 612 23.70 22.09 21.81
CA VAL A 612 25.08 22.15 21.34
C VAL A 612 25.87 20.94 21.81
N MET A 613 26.86 20.53 21.03
CA MET A 613 27.72 19.38 21.29
C MET A 613 29.19 19.77 21.14
N ALA A 614 30.05 19.20 21.99
CA ALA A 614 31.49 19.16 21.80
C ALA A 614 32.00 17.73 21.99
N GLY A 615 32.99 17.33 21.19
CA GLY A 615 33.66 16.03 21.31
C GLY A 615 35.17 16.20 21.39
N ALA A 616 35.81 15.33 22.16
CA ALA A 616 37.26 15.19 22.23
C ALA A 616 37.59 13.71 22.44
N ARG A 617 38.02 13.03 21.37
CA ARG A 617 38.32 11.59 21.33
C ARG A 617 37.26 10.76 22.06
N SER A 618 37.56 10.34 23.29
CA SER A 618 36.71 9.47 24.09
C SER A 618 35.60 10.17 24.87
N LEU A 619 35.51 11.49 24.89
CA LEU A 619 34.49 12.22 25.66
C LEU A 619 33.63 13.09 24.74
N THR A 620 32.31 12.98 24.88
CA THR A 620 31.33 13.83 24.21
C THR A 620 30.46 14.51 25.24
N ALA A 621 30.29 15.82 25.10
CA ALA A 621 29.45 16.65 25.94
C ALA A 621 28.29 17.22 25.12
N VAL A 622 27.07 17.15 25.64
CA VAL A 622 25.89 17.79 25.06
C VAL A 622 25.23 18.65 26.10
N ALA A 623 25.06 19.94 25.80
CA ALA A 623 24.28 20.84 26.64
C ALA A 623 22.83 20.90 26.15
N THR A 624 21.90 20.98 27.08
CA THR A 624 20.46 21.04 26.84
C THR A 624 19.95 22.48 26.87
N SER A 625 18.76 22.68 26.31
CA SER A 625 17.98 23.92 26.39
C SER A 625 17.67 24.35 27.84
N THR A 626 17.75 23.45 28.82
CA THR A 626 17.59 23.79 30.24
C THR A 626 18.92 24.12 30.93
N GLY A 627 20.04 24.18 30.20
CA GLY A 627 21.36 24.43 30.75
C GLY A 627 22.03 23.22 31.41
N ARG A 628 21.45 22.01 31.38
CA ARG A 628 22.15 20.80 31.86
C ARG A 628 23.13 20.30 30.81
N VAL A 629 24.32 19.86 31.22
CA VAL A 629 25.29 19.21 30.33
C VAL A 629 25.39 17.73 30.69
N ARG A 630 25.20 16.86 29.69
CA ARG A 630 25.41 15.42 29.83
C ARG A 630 26.68 15.00 29.11
N LEU A 631 27.43 14.11 29.74
CA LEU A 631 28.69 13.58 29.23
C LEU A 631 28.52 12.11 28.84
N TRP A 632 29.17 11.70 27.75
CA TRP A 632 29.31 10.31 27.34
C TRP A 632 30.76 9.98 27.11
N ARG A 633 31.18 8.83 27.63
CA ARG A 633 32.50 8.27 27.38
C ARG A 633 32.41 7.17 26.33
N THR A 634 33.14 7.32 25.24
CA THR A 634 33.33 6.32 24.19
C THR A 634 34.72 5.72 24.37
N LEU A 635 34.78 4.41 24.57
CA LEU A 635 36.04 3.65 24.52
C LEU A 635 36.11 2.97 23.17
N ASP A 636 37.30 2.83 22.60
CA ASP A 636 37.49 2.28 21.25
C ASP A 636 36.64 1.03 20.99
N GLY A 637 35.73 1.14 20.01
CA GLY A 637 34.83 0.05 19.61
C GLY A 637 33.70 -0.28 20.60
N ARG A 638 33.58 0.39 21.74
CA ARG A 638 32.49 0.24 22.70
C ARG A 638 31.44 1.34 22.53
N ALA A 639 30.22 0.99 22.93
CA ALA A 639 29.10 1.93 22.99
C ALA A 639 29.45 3.15 23.88
N PRO A 640 29.11 4.39 23.47
CA PRO A 640 29.16 5.54 24.35
C PRO A 640 28.31 5.29 25.60
N ALA A 641 28.94 5.37 26.77
CA ALA A 641 28.29 5.22 28.06
C ALA A 641 28.07 6.59 28.69
N ALA A 642 26.84 6.89 29.12
CA ALA A 642 26.56 8.13 29.83
C ALA A 642 27.32 8.15 31.16
N VAL A 643 27.90 9.29 31.50
CA VAL A 643 28.46 9.57 32.81
C VAL A 643 27.48 10.47 33.55
N GLU A 644 27.02 10.04 34.71
CA GLU A 644 26.22 10.89 35.60
C GLU A 644 27.12 11.99 36.16
N SER A 645 26.69 13.25 36.01
CA SER A 645 27.44 14.41 36.49
C SER A 645 26.50 15.57 36.79
N ASP A 646 26.81 16.35 37.84
CA ASP A 646 26.07 17.55 38.24
C ASP A 646 26.58 18.80 37.50
N LEU A 647 26.62 18.76 36.16
CA LEU A 647 26.95 19.91 35.34
C LEU A 647 25.69 20.71 34.96
N ALA A 648 25.54 21.88 35.58
CA ALA A 648 24.48 22.84 35.28
C ALA A 648 25.04 24.21 34.91
N LEU A 649 24.43 24.80 33.89
CA LEU A 649 24.65 26.14 33.38
C LEU A 649 23.47 27.01 33.78
N ALA A 650 23.69 28.32 33.96
CA ALA A 650 22.62 29.26 34.30
C ALA A 650 21.63 29.52 33.14
N GLY A 651 21.98 29.11 31.91
CA GLY A 651 21.08 29.11 30.75
C GLY A 651 21.55 28.19 29.62
N ALA A 652 20.82 28.17 28.51
CA ALA A 652 21.19 27.40 27.32
C ALA A 652 22.44 28.01 26.64
N PRO A 653 23.56 27.28 26.53
CA PRO A 653 24.75 27.78 25.88
C PRO A 653 24.58 27.77 24.34
N ARG A 654 25.29 28.67 23.67
CA ARG A 654 25.40 28.71 22.20
C ARG A 654 26.68 28.07 21.68
N ALA A 655 27.68 27.89 22.53
CA ALA A 655 28.93 27.24 22.19
C ALA A 655 29.40 26.33 23.33
N LEU A 656 30.03 25.21 22.96
CA LEU A 656 30.62 24.24 23.87
C LEU A 656 31.97 23.80 23.29
N ALA A 657 32.98 23.60 24.13
CA ALA A 657 34.28 23.08 23.70
C ALA A 657 34.87 22.14 24.76
N LEU A 658 35.49 21.06 24.31
CA LEU A 658 36.32 20.18 25.12
C LEU A 658 37.79 20.37 24.71
N SER A 659 38.72 20.31 25.66
CA SER A 659 40.14 20.20 25.33
C SER A 659 40.43 18.83 24.70
N SER A 660 41.48 18.75 23.88
CA SER A 660 41.88 17.53 23.15
C SER A 660 42.15 16.32 24.06
N ASP A 661 42.59 16.57 25.30
CA ASP A 661 42.80 15.56 26.34
C ASP A 661 41.53 15.18 27.11
N GLY A 662 40.40 15.85 26.85
CA GLY A 662 39.12 15.63 27.53
C GLY A 662 39.10 16.09 28.99
N VAL A 663 40.06 16.90 29.43
CA VAL A 663 40.20 17.34 30.85
C VAL A 663 39.49 18.67 31.13
N LEU A 664 39.28 19.52 30.14
CA LEU A 664 38.64 20.82 30.30
C LEU A 664 37.37 20.91 29.45
N LEU A 665 36.33 21.52 30.01
CA LEU A 665 35.08 21.85 29.35
C LEU A 665 34.84 23.36 29.46
N ALA A 666 34.48 23.98 28.35
CA ALA A 666 34.05 25.38 28.29
C ALA A 666 32.65 25.48 27.68
N ALA A 667 31.80 26.34 28.25
CA ALA A 667 30.48 26.65 27.72
C ALA A 667 30.30 28.17 27.66
N GLY A 668 29.71 28.68 26.59
CA GLY A 668 29.48 30.12 26.39
C GLY A 668 28.12 30.45 25.76
N GLY A 669 27.60 31.63 26.07
CA GLY A 669 26.35 32.16 25.52
C GLY A 669 26.04 33.57 25.99
N ARG A 670 24.83 34.07 25.69
CA ARG A 670 24.43 35.48 25.87
C ARG A 670 24.30 35.96 27.33
N ALA A 671 24.02 35.08 28.29
CA ALA A 671 23.60 35.47 29.64
C ALA A 671 24.74 35.52 30.69
N ASP A 672 25.76 34.65 30.61
CA ASP A 672 26.74 34.44 31.70
C ASP A 672 28.22 34.46 31.27
N GLY A 673 28.51 34.86 30.03
CA GLY A 673 29.85 34.77 29.46
C GLY A 673 30.34 33.34 29.25
N VAL A 674 31.62 33.07 29.52
CA VAL A 674 32.24 31.74 29.40
C VAL A 674 32.45 31.12 30.77
N SER A 675 31.82 29.97 31.00
CA SER A 675 32.03 29.13 32.18
C SER A 675 32.98 27.97 31.85
N LEU A 676 33.82 27.60 32.83
CA LEU A 676 34.87 26.59 32.68
C LEU A 676 34.78 25.51 33.77
N TRP A 677 35.08 24.28 33.39
CA TRP A 677 35.19 23.15 34.31
C TRP A 677 36.41 22.31 33.99
N ARG A 678 36.97 21.70 35.03
CA ARG A 678 37.86 20.56 34.93
C ARG A 678 37.04 19.29 35.05
N VAL A 679 37.09 18.46 34.01
CA VAL A 679 36.34 17.20 33.82
C VAL A 679 37.29 15.99 33.71
N ALA A 680 38.48 16.07 34.33
CA ALA A 680 39.42 14.95 34.44
C ALA A 680 38.76 13.68 35.01
N ASP A 681 37.88 13.87 36.01
CA ASP A 681 36.87 12.91 36.39
C ASP A 681 35.49 13.44 35.92
N PRO A 682 34.95 12.94 34.80
CA PRO A 682 33.65 13.35 34.28
C PRO A 682 32.48 13.11 35.24
N ALA A 683 32.62 12.22 36.24
CA ALA A 683 31.59 12.01 37.25
C ALA A 683 31.57 13.12 38.32
N HIS A 684 32.73 13.76 38.56
CA HIS A 684 32.90 14.80 39.57
C HIS A 684 33.54 16.05 38.96
N PRO A 685 32.81 16.79 38.09
CA PRO A 685 33.33 17.98 37.43
C PRO A 685 33.60 19.10 38.43
N VAL A 686 34.75 19.76 38.31
CA VAL A 686 35.14 20.89 39.18
C VAL A 686 35.04 22.20 38.41
N ARG A 687 34.15 23.10 38.83
CA ARG A 687 34.03 24.44 38.23
C ARG A 687 35.29 25.27 38.49
N LEU A 688 35.79 25.94 37.45
CA LEU A 688 36.94 26.84 37.49
C LEU A 688 36.50 28.30 37.62
N PRO A 689 37.41 29.22 38.03
CA PRO A 689 37.09 30.65 38.09
C PRO A 689 36.60 31.21 36.74
N PRO A 690 35.69 32.20 36.76
CA PRO A 690 35.18 32.82 35.54
C PRO A 690 36.28 33.58 34.78
N LEU A 691 36.14 33.67 33.46
CA LEU A 691 37.05 34.42 32.60
C LEU A 691 36.66 35.91 32.55
N PRO A 692 37.56 36.85 32.89
CA PRO A 692 37.28 38.29 32.78
C PRO A 692 36.94 38.72 31.35
N GLY A 693 35.99 39.64 31.17
CA GLY A 693 35.57 40.17 29.86
C GLY A 693 34.87 39.17 28.94
N ALA A 694 34.52 37.98 29.43
CA ALA A 694 33.85 36.94 28.66
C ALA A 694 32.34 37.18 28.50
N ALA A 695 31.73 38.03 29.33
CA ALA A 695 30.31 38.40 29.27
C ALA A 695 30.04 39.64 28.39
N ASP A 696 31.08 40.26 27.83
CA ASP A 696 30.97 41.51 27.07
C ASP A 696 30.32 41.33 25.68
N THR A 697 30.11 40.09 25.24
CA THR A 697 29.52 39.75 23.94
C THR A 697 28.78 38.42 24.00
N ASP A 698 27.96 38.15 22.98
CA ASP A 698 27.38 36.83 22.77
C ASP A 698 28.45 35.87 22.22
N VAL A 699 28.77 34.81 22.95
CA VAL A 699 29.77 33.82 22.56
C VAL A 699 29.14 32.79 21.63
N LEU A 700 29.59 32.76 20.38
CA LEU A 700 28.99 31.94 19.32
C LEU A 700 29.85 30.72 18.94
N GLY A 701 31.15 30.75 19.22
CA GLY A 701 32.06 29.61 19.00
C GLY A 701 33.17 29.58 20.06
N LEU A 702 33.62 28.38 20.43
CA LEU A 702 34.66 28.15 21.42
C LEU A 702 35.64 27.07 20.93
N ALA A 703 36.94 27.24 21.20
CA ALA A 703 37.94 26.21 20.96
C ALA A 703 39.10 26.29 21.95
N PHE A 704 39.55 25.15 22.44
CA PHE A 704 40.81 25.04 23.17
C PHE A 704 41.96 24.82 22.21
N ARG A 705 43.13 25.35 22.56
CA ARG A 705 44.38 24.90 21.96
C ARG A 705 44.69 23.48 22.45
N ALA A 706 45.39 22.68 21.63
CA ALA A 706 45.69 21.28 21.91
C ALA A 706 46.42 21.02 23.25
N ASP A 707 47.07 22.03 23.84
CA ASP A 707 47.73 21.94 25.16
C ASP A 707 46.81 22.32 26.34
N GLY A 708 45.55 22.70 26.08
CA GLY A 708 44.58 23.14 27.08
C GLY A 708 44.91 24.48 27.76
N ARG A 709 45.98 25.16 27.35
CA ARG A 709 46.46 26.39 28.02
C ARG A 709 45.80 27.66 27.51
N LEU A 710 45.29 27.64 26.28
CA LEU A 710 44.56 28.74 25.67
C LEU A 710 43.13 28.35 25.32
N LEU A 711 42.23 29.31 25.48
CA LEU A 711 40.85 29.25 25.00
C LEU A 711 40.60 30.43 24.06
N ALA A 712 40.01 30.16 22.90
CA ALA A 712 39.48 31.16 21.98
C ALA A 712 37.96 31.19 22.04
N ALA A 713 37.38 32.40 21.98
CA ALA A 713 35.95 32.60 21.79
C ALA A 713 35.68 33.55 20.62
N GLY A 714 34.81 33.13 19.71
CA GLY A 714 34.22 33.99 18.68
C GLY A 714 33.04 34.78 19.24
N GLY A 715 33.07 36.11 19.09
CA GLY A 715 32.04 37.02 19.56
C GLY A 715 31.03 37.43 18.50
N GLY A 716 29.80 37.70 18.94
CA GLY A 716 28.77 38.34 18.11
C GLY A 716 29.10 39.77 17.69
N ASP A 717 30.08 40.40 18.35
CA ASP A 717 30.63 41.72 18.04
C ASP A 717 31.70 41.72 16.92
N GLY A 718 32.00 40.56 16.34
CA GLY A 718 33.01 40.42 15.29
C GLY A 718 34.46 40.39 15.78
N THR A 719 34.68 40.15 17.06
CA THR A 719 36.02 39.95 17.62
C THR A 719 36.26 38.49 18.01
N VAL A 720 37.53 38.07 18.06
CA VAL A 720 37.94 36.81 18.71
C VAL A 720 38.69 37.15 19.99
N ARG A 721 38.28 36.56 21.11
CA ARG A 721 38.89 36.76 22.44
C ARG A 721 39.75 35.55 22.80
N LEU A 722 40.97 35.80 23.29
CA LEU A 722 41.91 34.77 23.74
C LEU A 722 42.23 34.89 25.24
N TRP A 723 42.08 33.79 25.97
CA TRP A 723 42.45 33.70 27.40
C TRP A 723 43.48 32.63 27.68
N ARG A 724 44.32 32.87 28.69
CA ARG A 724 45.09 31.81 29.37
C ARG A 724 44.22 31.15 30.44
N VAL A 725 44.07 29.83 30.38
CA VAL A 725 43.14 29.08 31.22
C VAL A 725 43.57 29.01 32.69
N ALA A 726 44.86 28.74 32.97
CA ALA A 726 45.33 28.52 34.34
C ALA A 726 45.43 29.82 35.19
N LYS A 727 45.58 30.97 34.54
CA LYS A 727 45.65 32.30 35.19
C LYS A 727 44.88 33.30 34.32
N PRO A 728 43.54 33.35 34.47
CA PRO A 728 42.71 34.25 33.69
C PRO A 728 43.09 35.70 33.94
N ALA A 729 43.27 36.45 32.86
CA ALA A 729 43.44 37.90 32.86
C ALA A 729 42.48 38.49 31.83
N ALA A 730 42.55 39.81 31.59
CA ALA A 730 41.84 40.41 30.46
C ALA A 730 42.18 39.67 29.15
N PRO A 731 41.19 39.43 28.26
CA PRO A 731 41.42 38.72 27.01
C PRO A 731 42.30 39.54 26.07
N ILE A 732 43.03 38.83 25.22
CA ILE A 732 43.64 39.44 24.03
C ILE A 732 42.56 39.49 22.95
N LEU A 733 42.27 40.70 22.45
CA LEU A 733 41.27 40.92 21.41
C LEU A 733 41.94 40.82 20.03
N LEU A 734 41.46 39.89 19.20
CA LEU A 734 41.82 39.79 17.81
C LEU A 734 40.73 40.46 16.96
N THR A 735 41.11 41.51 16.25
CA THR A 735 40.25 42.28 15.36
C THR A 735 40.52 41.89 13.90
N GLY A 736 39.58 42.17 13.00
CA GLY A 736 39.72 41.85 11.57
C GLY A 736 38.45 41.25 10.94
N PRO A 737 37.73 40.33 11.62
CA PRO A 737 36.39 39.95 11.18
C PRO A 737 35.47 41.18 11.16
N ARG A 738 34.58 41.26 10.17
CA ARG A 738 33.69 42.42 9.97
C ARG A 738 32.25 42.16 10.42
N ALA A 739 31.96 40.95 10.88
CA ALA A 739 30.67 40.51 11.35
C ALA A 739 30.85 39.40 12.40
N ALA A 740 29.75 38.92 12.98
CA ALA A 740 29.76 37.90 14.03
C ALA A 740 30.60 36.67 13.65
N VAL A 741 31.46 36.24 14.58
CA VAL A 741 32.33 35.06 14.41
C VAL A 741 31.60 33.82 14.92
N LYS A 742 31.25 32.89 14.01
CA LYS A 742 30.42 31.72 14.33
C LYS A 742 31.22 30.50 14.78
N ALA A 743 32.43 30.34 14.26
CA ALA A 743 33.27 29.19 14.57
C ALA A 743 34.73 29.60 14.68
N VAL A 744 35.46 28.93 15.57
CA VAL A 744 36.90 29.11 15.79
C VAL A 744 37.56 27.73 15.91
N ALA A 745 38.78 27.59 15.40
CA ALA A 745 39.54 26.34 15.47
C ALA A 745 41.04 26.61 15.56
N PHE A 746 41.74 25.88 16.43
CA PHE A 746 43.21 25.86 16.47
C PHE A 746 43.75 24.75 15.57
N SER A 747 44.93 24.97 14.99
CA SER A 747 45.72 23.88 14.42
C SER A 747 46.21 22.93 15.52
N PRO A 748 46.41 21.64 15.21
CA PRO A 748 46.89 20.64 16.18
C PRO A 748 48.24 21.00 16.82
N ASP A 749 49.12 21.66 16.08
CA ASP A 749 50.42 22.16 16.59
C ASP A 749 50.27 23.41 17.49
N GLY A 750 49.08 23.98 17.59
CA GLY A 750 48.75 25.14 18.41
C GLY A 750 49.30 26.47 17.90
N ARG A 751 49.81 26.53 16.67
CA ARG A 751 50.44 27.73 16.08
C ARG A 751 49.50 28.59 15.27
N THR A 752 48.43 28.02 14.72
CA THR A 752 47.47 28.73 13.86
C THR A 752 46.09 28.74 14.53
N LEU A 753 45.43 29.89 14.50
CA LEU A 753 44.02 30.05 14.87
C LEU A 753 43.22 30.49 13.65
N ALA A 754 42.13 29.79 13.36
CA ALA A 754 41.17 30.14 12.33
C ALA A 754 39.84 30.60 12.93
N ALA A 755 39.19 31.57 12.30
CA ALA A 755 37.86 32.04 12.66
C ALA A 755 36.99 32.27 11.43
N GLY A 756 35.82 31.64 11.38
CA GLY A 756 34.81 31.82 10.33
C GLY A 756 33.74 32.82 10.77
N GLY A 757 33.41 33.77 9.90
CA GLY A 757 32.47 34.84 10.20
C GLY A 757 31.28 34.95 9.24
N ASP A 758 30.28 35.73 9.66
CA ASP A 758 29.13 36.11 8.84
C ASP A 758 29.51 37.01 7.64
N ASP A 759 30.77 37.46 7.57
CA ASP A 759 31.33 38.29 6.49
C ASP A 759 31.87 37.47 5.30
N ALA A 760 31.55 36.17 5.25
CA ALA A 760 31.98 35.21 4.23
C ALA A 760 33.49 34.91 4.20
N THR A 761 34.24 35.33 5.23
CA THR A 761 35.68 35.10 5.33
C THR A 761 36.06 34.11 6.43
N VAL A 762 37.20 33.45 6.23
CA VAL A 762 37.95 32.77 7.28
C VAL A 762 39.20 33.60 7.57
N ARG A 763 39.33 34.08 8.80
CA ARG A 763 40.49 34.84 9.28
C ARG A 763 41.47 33.92 9.97
N LEU A 764 42.76 34.14 9.73
CA LEU A 764 43.85 33.34 10.29
C LEU A 764 44.77 34.22 11.14
N TRP A 765 45.30 33.66 12.23
CA TRP A 765 46.35 34.28 13.04
C TRP A 765 47.43 33.26 13.40
N ASP A 766 48.68 33.70 13.38
CA ASP A 766 49.78 33.02 14.05
C ASP A 766 49.72 33.35 15.54
N VAL A 767 49.54 32.32 16.35
CA VAL A 767 49.41 32.35 17.81
C VAL A 767 50.54 31.59 18.51
N SER A 768 51.65 31.35 17.81
CA SER A 768 52.85 30.72 18.35
C SER A 768 53.37 31.45 19.59
N VAL A 769 53.22 32.79 19.61
CA VAL A 769 53.44 33.64 20.77
C VAL A 769 52.08 34.17 21.26
N PRO A 770 51.46 33.55 22.28
CA PRO A 770 50.07 33.85 22.64
C PRO A 770 49.82 35.30 23.07
N LYS A 771 50.85 36.01 23.52
CA LYS A 771 50.76 37.42 23.92
C LYS A 771 50.87 38.41 22.74
N ASP A 772 51.34 37.95 21.58
CA ASP A 772 51.51 38.74 20.36
C ASP A 772 50.97 37.97 19.13
N PRO A 773 49.64 37.75 19.03
CA PRO A 773 49.06 37.07 17.87
C PRO A 773 49.21 37.90 16.59
N ARG A 774 49.73 37.31 15.52
CA ARG A 774 49.96 38.02 14.25
C ARG A 774 48.91 37.66 13.21
N PRO A 775 48.24 38.63 12.58
CA PRO A 775 47.27 38.34 11.53
C PRO A 775 47.94 37.72 10.29
N LEU A 776 47.29 36.73 9.71
CA LEU A 776 47.65 36.04 8.48
C LEU A 776 46.64 36.37 7.36
N PRO A 777 46.89 35.99 6.09
CA PRO A 777 45.97 36.26 5.00
C PRO A 777 44.55 35.73 5.26
N ALA A 778 43.55 36.55 4.94
CA ALA A 778 42.15 36.14 5.02
C ALA A 778 41.77 35.28 3.80
N LEU A 779 40.93 34.28 4.03
CA LEU A 779 40.41 33.39 2.99
C LEU A 779 38.96 33.73 2.69
N THR A 780 38.61 33.81 1.41
CA THR A 780 37.21 33.95 0.98
C THR A 780 36.62 32.57 0.74
N ALA A 781 35.68 32.15 1.59
CA ALA A 781 35.01 30.86 1.47
C ALA A 781 33.87 30.88 0.44
N GLY A 782 33.40 32.07 0.08
CA GLY A 782 32.30 32.25 -0.87
C GLY A 782 31.75 33.68 -0.80
N ARG A 783 30.47 33.81 -1.12
CA ARG A 783 29.67 35.04 -1.06
C ARG A 783 28.73 35.06 0.16
N SER A 784 28.79 34.04 1.03
CA SER A 784 27.86 33.88 2.15
C SER A 784 28.56 33.46 3.47
N ARG A 785 27.80 33.50 4.56
CA ARG A 785 28.25 33.26 5.94
C ARG A 785 28.99 31.93 6.08
N VAL A 786 30.06 31.94 6.87
CA VAL A 786 30.80 30.73 7.27
C VAL A 786 30.35 30.31 8.66
N TYR A 787 29.59 29.22 8.77
CA TYR A 787 29.08 28.73 10.05
C TYR A 787 30.04 27.81 10.79
N ALA A 788 30.92 27.12 10.05
CA ALA A 788 31.81 26.11 10.61
C ALA A 788 33.19 26.18 9.98
N VAL A 789 34.23 26.01 10.82
CA VAL A 789 35.62 25.85 10.39
C VAL A 789 36.25 24.69 11.14
N ALA A 790 37.09 23.92 10.46
CA ALA A 790 37.91 22.87 11.07
C ALA A 790 39.28 22.81 10.40
N ILE A 791 40.29 22.37 11.15
CA ILE A 791 41.63 22.08 10.64
C ILE A 791 41.88 20.58 10.80
N SER A 792 42.48 19.95 9.80
CA SER A 792 42.78 18.53 9.78
C SER A 792 43.78 18.14 10.90
N PRO A 793 43.79 16.87 11.34
CA PRO A 793 44.67 16.40 12.42
C PRO A 793 46.18 16.54 12.13
N ASP A 794 46.57 16.60 10.86
CA ASP A 794 47.95 16.88 10.43
C ASP A 794 48.28 18.39 10.37
N GLY A 795 47.27 19.26 10.51
CA GLY A 795 47.42 20.71 10.44
C GLY A 795 47.53 21.30 9.03
N HIS A 796 47.44 20.48 7.98
CA HIS A 796 47.71 20.89 6.60
C HIS A 796 46.47 21.34 5.83
N THR A 797 45.27 20.93 6.24
CA THR A 797 44.03 21.22 5.52
C THR A 797 43.07 22.00 6.41
N LEU A 798 42.53 23.11 5.89
CA LEU A 798 41.44 23.85 6.51
C LEU A 798 40.15 23.65 5.71
N ALA A 799 39.04 23.38 6.39
CA ALA A 799 37.71 23.27 5.80
C ALA A 799 36.79 24.36 6.34
N ALA A 800 35.93 24.93 5.48
CA ALA A 800 34.92 25.90 5.84
C ALA A 800 33.56 25.56 5.21
N GLY A 801 32.53 25.45 6.04
CA GLY A 801 31.15 25.22 5.61
C GLY A 801 30.43 26.53 5.28
N THR A 802 29.77 26.56 4.12
CA THR A 802 29.10 27.76 3.60
C THR A 802 27.57 27.67 3.71
N ALA A 803 26.92 28.83 3.88
CA ALA A 803 25.47 28.91 4.03
C ALA A 803 24.73 28.89 2.68
N ALA A 804 25.01 29.81 1.76
CA ALA A 804 24.25 29.94 0.51
C ALA A 804 24.72 29.02 -0.61
N GLU A 805 26.00 28.63 -0.61
CA GLU A 805 26.59 27.75 -1.63
C GLU A 805 26.45 26.26 -1.30
N HIS A 806 25.87 25.92 -0.14
CA HIS A 806 25.58 24.54 0.30
C HIS A 806 26.78 23.58 0.16
N SER A 807 28.00 24.09 0.40
CA SER A 807 29.22 23.35 0.10
C SER A 807 30.31 23.58 1.14
N VAL A 808 31.31 22.70 1.12
CA VAL A 808 32.51 22.84 1.94
C VAL A 808 33.70 23.22 1.07
N ARG A 809 34.31 24.37 1.36
CA ARG A 809 35.57 24.80 0.73
C ARG A 809 36.75 24.32 1.56
N THR A 810 37.82 23.92 0.87
CA THR A 810 39.05 23.43 1.51
C THR A 810 40.29 24.18 1.00
N TRP A 811 41.27 24.37 1.90
CA TRP A 811 42.55 25.01 1.61
C TRP A 811 43.70 24.20 2.21
N ASP A 812 44.82 24.19 1.50
CA ASP A 812 46.12 23.79 2.00
C ASP A 812 46.71 24.97 2.77
N ILE A 813 46.93 24.74 4.06
CA ILE A 813 47.50 25.69 5.01
C ILE A 813 48.84 25.18 5.58
N SER A 814 49.50 24.25 4.91
CA SER A 814 50.86 23.77 5.28
C SER A 814 51.86 24.92 5.44
N VAL A 815 51.64 25.99 4.67
CA VAL A 815 52.30 27.28 4.84
C VAL A 815 51.21 28.32 5.11
N PRO A 816 50.85 28.61 6.38
CA PRO A 816 49.72 29.49 6.73
C PRO A 816 49.85 30.92 6.19
N GLN A 817 51.07 31.38 5.88
CA GLN A 817 51.31 32.67 5.24
C GLN A 817 50.95 32.69 3.75
N ARG A 818 50.80 31.51 3.12
CA ARG A 818 50.50 31.35 1.68
C ARG A 818 49.49 30.20 1.46
N PRO A 819 48.26 30.34 1.98
CA PRO A 819 47.22 29.33 1.86
C PRO A 819 46.80 29.13 0.40
N LYS A 820 46.55 27.88 -0.02
CA LYS A 820 46.15 27.53 -1.39
C LYS A 820 44.79 26.83 -1.40
N VAL A 821 43.91 27.18 -2.34
CA VAL A 821 42.63 26.47 -2.51
C VAL A 821 42.90 25.03 -2.94
N LEU A 822 42.27 24.07 -2.29
CA LEU A 822 42.35 22.65 -2.65
C LEU A 822 41.11 22.25 -3.45
N GLY A 823 41.27 22.15 -4.77
CA GLY A 823 40.24 21.66 -5.70
C GLY A 823 38.92 22.46 -5.70
N GLU A 824 37.91 21.89 -6.34
CA GLU A 824 36.55 22.42 -6.35
C GLU A 824 35.83 22.20 -5.01
N PRO A 825 34.83 23.03 -4.65
CA PRO A 825 34.13 22.86 -3.37
C PRO A 825 33.46 21.48 -3.32
N LEU A 826 33.43 20.90 -2.13
CA LEU A 826 32.74 19.63 -1.87
C LEU A 826 31.24 19.92 -1.87
N THR A 827 30.54 19.40 -2.87
CA THR A 827 29.13 19.63 -3.16
C THR A 827 28.31 18.36 -2.93
N GLY A 828 26.98 18.47 -3.05
CA GLY A 828 26.02 17.42 -2.69
C GLY A 828 24.94 17.93 -1.73
N PRO A 829 25.30 18.56 -0.60
CA PRO A 829 24.33 19.12 0.32
C PRO A 829 23.36 20.08 -0.35
N ALA A 830 22.08 20.00 0.02
CA ALA A 830 21.00 20.80 -0.55
C ALA A 830 20.67 22.05 0.29
N SER A 831 21.36 22.23 1.42
CA SER A 831 21.11 23.34 2.35
C SER A 831 22.39 23.74 3.11
N TRP A 832 22.24 24.60 4.11
CA TRP A 832 23.36 25.24 4.82
C TRP A 832 24.24 24.22 5.55
N ILE A 833 25.56 24.38 5.46
CA ILE A 833 26.51 23.60 6.23
C ILE A 833 26.68 24.22 7.62
N ASN A 834 26.18 23.53 8.65
CA ASN A 834 26.19 24.03 10.03
C ASN A 834 27.42 23.61 10.82
N ALA A 835 28.02 22.47 10.47
CA ALA A 835 29.17 21.90 11.18
C ALA A 835 30.05 21.08 10.23
N VAL A 836 31.36 21.08 10.47
CA VAL A 836 32.34 20.25 9.74
C VAL A 836 33.32 19.60 10.73
N ALA A 837 33.71 18.35 10.47
CA ALA A 837 34.70 17.64 11.29
C ALA A 837 35.54 16.67 10.43
N PHE A 838 36.85 16.66 10.67
CA PHE A 838 37.76 15.67 10.10
C PHE A 838 37.75 14.40 10.95
N SER A 839 37.87 13.23 10.31
CA SER A 839 38.19 11.99 11.01
C SER A 839 39.57 12.11 11.68
N PRO A 840 39.83 11.41 12.80
CA PRO A 840 41.11 11.49 13.51
C PRO A 840 42.31 11.05 12.66
N ASP A 841 42.11 10.12 11.72
CA ASP A 841 43.11 9.72 10.71
C ASP A 841 43.32 10.72 9.56
N GLY A 842 42.50 11.77 9.48
CA GLY A 842 42.56 12.82 8.46
C GLY A 842 42.10 12.41 7.06
N ARG A 843 41.53 11.21 6.88
CA ARG A 843 41.14 10.69 5.56
C ARG A 843 39.73 11.08 5.11
N THR A 844 38.84 11.34 6.06
CA THR A 844 37.43 11.63 5.81
C THR A 844 37.04 12.98 6.39
N LEU A 845 36.18 13.70 5.67
CA LEU A 845 35.52 14.91 6.15
C LEU A 845 34.01 14.67 6.24
N ALA A 846 33.43 14.96 7.40
CA ALA A 846 31.99 14.95 7.61
C ALA A 846 31.44 16.39 7.68
N ALA A 847 30.28 16.63 7.09
CA ALA A 847 29.55 17.89 7.19
C ALA A 847 28.08 17.67 7.57
N GLY A 848 27.64 18.34 8.63
CA GLY A 848 26.22 18.39 9.02
C GLY A 848 25.50 19.52 8.30
N SER A 849 24.40 19.18 7.61
CA SER A 849 23.64 20.12 6.78
C SER A 849 22.21 20.35 7.30
N SER A 850 21.64 21.50 6.93
CA SER A 850 20.23 21.82 7.19
C SER A 850 19.25 21.04 6.31
N ASP A 851 19.74 20.29 5.32
CA ASP A 851 18.97 19.34 4.51
C ASP A 851 18.65 18.03 5.24
N THR A 852 18.97 17.95 6.54
CA THR A 852 18.80 16.79 7.41
C THR A 852 19.74 15.62 7.14
N MET A 853 20.79 15.82 6.35
CA MET A 853 21.82 14.82 6.05
C MET A 853 23.16 15.20 6.67
N VAL A 854 23.93 14.16 7.04
CA VAL A 854 25.38 14.27 7.23
C VAL A 854 26.07 13.70 6.02
N TRP A 855 26.86 14.53 5.36
CA TRP A 855 27.62 14.17 4.17
C TRP A 855 29.04 13.79 4.54
N GLN A 856 29.58 12.76 3.88
CA GLN A 856 30.95 12.30 4.09
C GLN A 856 31.70 12.27 2.76
N TRP A 857 32.94 12.75 2.75
CA TRP A 857 33.83 12.69 1.59
C TRP A 857 35.18 12.07 1.97
N ASP A 858 35.73 11.27 1.06
CA ASP A 858 37.12 10.86 1.10
C ASP A 858 37.96 12.04 0.60
N LEU A 859 38.92 12.51 1.39
CA LEU A 859 39.70 13.71 1.05
C LEU A 859 40.78 13.48 0.00
N ARG A 860 41.20 12.23 -0.22
CA ARG A 860 42.17 11.85 -1.25
C ARG A 860 41.53 11.82 -2.62
N THR A 861 40.34 11.23 -2.74
CA THR A 861 39.60 11.14 -4.00
C THR A 861 38.66 12.32 -4.23
N ARG A 862 38.30 13.04 -3.16
CA ARG A 862 37.28 14.10 -3.11
C ARG A 862 35.88 13.64 -3.54
N GLN A 863 35.62 12.33 -3.49
CA GLN A 863 34.33 11.74 -3.83
C GLN A 863 33.45 11.59 -2.58
N PRO A 864 32.11 11.73 -2.70
CA PRO A 864 31.19 11.44 -1.61
C PRO A 864 31.23 9.94 -1.28
N MET A 865 31.33 9.62 0.01
CA MET A 865 31.33 8.24 0.52
C MET A 865 29.92 7.76 0.90
N GLY A 866 28.96 8.69 1.03
CA GLY A 866 27.57 8.43 1.40
C GLY A 866 27.01 9.49 2.35
N THR A 867 25.73 9.36 2.70
CA THR A 867 25.01 10.24 3.61
C THR A 867 24.44 9.50 4.82
N LEU A 868 24.28 10.20 5.93
CA LEU A 868 23.63 9.68 7.15
C LEU A 868 22.41 10.55 7.50
N PRO A 869 21.18 10.02 7.40
CA PRO A 869 19.97 10.80 7.60
C PRO A 869 19.70 11.15 9.06
N GLN A 870 19.09 12.31 9.28
CA GLN A 870 18.63 12.81 10.56
C GLN A 870 17.16 13.24 10.44
N PRO A 871 16.36 13.25 11.53
CA PRO A 871 14.96 13.69 11.46
C PRO A 871 14.80 15.22 11.44
N ALA A 872 15.89 15.97 11.62
CA ALA A 872 15.92 17.42 11.73
C ALA A 872 17.27 17.98 11.23
N PRO A 873 17.38 19.28 10.94
CA PRO A 873 18.65 19.92 10.56
C PRO A 873 19.80 19.58 11.51
N VAL A 874 20.97 19.24 10.96
CA VAL A 874 22.13 18.84 11.75
C VAL A 874 22.81 20.08 12.31
N SER A 875 22.96 20.20 13.63
CA SER A 875 23.56 21.36 14.28
C SER A 875 25.02 21.16 14.64
N ALA A 876 25.47 19.92 14.86
CA ALA A 876 26.85 19.61 15.18
C ALA A 876 27.27 18.21 14.70
N VAL A 877 28.55 18.07 14.35
CA VAL A 877 29.20 16.80 14.01
C VAL A 877 30.56 16.73 14.72
N SER A 878 30.95 15.55 15.20
CA SER A 878 32.25 15.31 15.83
C SER A 878 32.62 13.84 15.75
N TYR A 879 33.86 13.54 15.38
CA TYR A 879 34.38 12.18 15.53
C TYR A 879 34.78 11.93 16.98
N ALA A 880 34.38 10.78 17.53
CA ALA A 880 34.88 10.28 18.80
C ALA A 880 36.12 9.39 18.57
N ASP A 881 36.08 8.56 17.54
CA ASP A 881 37.20 7.77 17.05
C ASP A 881 37.07 7.63 15.52
N ASP A 882 37.99 6.90 14.87
CA ASP A 882 37.98 6.72 13.40
C ASP A 882 36.70 6.08 12.85
N ASN A 883 35.92 5.42 13.71
CA ASN A 883 34.73 4.66 13.33
C ASN A 883 33.43 5.18 13.98
N THR A 884 33.52 6.11 14.93
CA THR A 884 32.37 6.64 15.67
C THR A 884 32.18 8.12 15.37
N LEU A 885 31.16 8.42 14.56
CA LEU A 885 30.74 9.79 14.26
C LEU A 885 29.55 10.18 15.12
N ASN A 886 29.69 11.21 15.93
CA ASN A 886 28.61 11.78 16.74
C ASN A 886 27.95 12.94 16.00
N THR A 887 26.63 12.96 16.01
CA THR A 887 25.81 13.99 15.38
C THR A 887 24.76 14.50 16.36
N LEU A 888 24.49 15.79 16.34
CA LEU A 888 23.36 16.41 17.03
C LEU A 888 22.51 17.11 15.99
N SER A 889 21.20 16.90 16.04
CA SER A 889 20.23 17.58 15.17
C SER A 889 19.19 18.33 15.97
N GLY A 890 18.36 19.11 15.29
CA GLY A 890 17.33 19.97 15.90
C GLY A 890 16.27 19.25 16.75
N ASP A 891 16.21 17.92 16.72
CA ASP A 891 15.36 17.12 17.62
C ASP A 891 15.97 16.96 19.03
N GLY A 892 17.22 17.40 19.21
CA GLY A 892 17.94 17.41 20.48
C GLY A 892 18.46 16.05 20.92
N ILE A 893 18.50 15.06 20.02
CA ILE A 893 19.02 13.71 20.30
C ILE A 893 20.43 13.59 19.75
N LEU A 894 21.37 13.18 20.61
CA LEU A 894 22.72 12.78 20.19
C LEU A 894 22.62 11.42 19.49
N ARG A 895 23.19 11.32 18.29
CA ARG A 895 23.30 10.08 17.53
C ARG A 895 24.76 9.71 17.35
N ALA A 896 25.14 8.52 17.82
CA ALA A 896 26.46 7.95 17.57
C ALA A 896 26.36 6.93 16.43
N TRP A 897 27.05 7.19 15.34
CA TRP A 897 27.05 6.40 14.11
C TRP A 897 28.32 5.55 14.02
N ASN A 898 28.15 4.28 13.64
CA ASN A 898 29.29 3.46 13.22
C ASN A 898 29.51 3.67 11.72
N VAL A 899 30.62 4.31 11.34
CA VAL A 899 31.01 4.60 9.95
C VAL A 899 32.30 3.83 9.60
N PRO A 900 32.50 3.39 8.34
CA PRO A 900 31.66 3.59 7.14
C PRO A 900 30.41 2.69 7.04
N GLY A 901 30.23 1.72 7.94
CA GLY A 901 29.05 0.84 7.97
C GLY A 901 29.09 -0.30 6.92
N PRO A 902 28.02 -1.11 6.82
CA PRO A 902 27.95 -2.35 6.02
C PRO A 902 27.74 -2.12 4.50
N LEU A 903 28.23 -1.01 3.95
CA LEU A 903 28.17 -0.68 2.53
C LEU A 903 29.60 -0.53 2.00
N ILE A 904 29.92 -1.29 0.95
CA ILE A 904 31.21 -1.20 0.27
C ILE A 904 31.05 -0.26 -0.93
N ALA A 905 31.72 0.89 -0.88
CA ALA A 905 31.88 1.74 -2.04
C ALA A 905 33.02 1.19 -2.92
N THR A 906 32.69 0.55 -4.04
CA THR A 906 33.73 0.00 -4.93
C THR A 906 34.39 1.08 -5.79
N GLY A 907 33.70 2.19 -6.03
CA GLY A 907 34.13 3.23 -6.96
C GLY A 907 33.85 2.92 -8.44
N ALA A 908 33.39 1.70 -8.77
CA ALA A 908 32.88 1.37 -10.10
C ALA A 908 31.46 1.91 -10.28
N SER A 909 31.06 2.18 -11.53
CA SER A 909 29.68 2.56 -11.86
C SER A 909 28.71 1.39 -11.68
N GLN A 910 29.16 0.16 -11.95
CA GLN A 910 28.37 -1.05 -11.82
C GLN A 910 29.23 -2.19 -11.24
N VAL A 911 28.60 -3.12 -10.54
CA VAL A 911 29.22 -4.36 -10.07
C VAL A 911 28.49 -5.54 -10.69
N PHE A 912 29.19 -6.36 -11.46
CA PHE A 912 28.64 -7.49 -12.21
C PHE A 912 28.70 -8.80 -11.42
N SER A 913 29.72 -8.99 -10.59
CA SER A 913 29.87 -10.20 -9.78
C SER A 913 30.40 -9.89 -8.39
N VAL A 914 29.97 -10.70 -7.42
CA VAL A 914 30.57 -10.77 -6.08
C VAL A 914 30.84 -12.22 -5.71
N SER A 915 31.98 -12.48 -5.08
CA SER A 915 32.33 -13.81 -4.58
C SER A 915 33.06 -13.74 -3.24
N PHE A 916 32.72 -14.66 -2.34
CA PHE A 916 33.40 -14.82 -1.06
C PHE A 916 34.51 -15.86 -1.17
N ASP A 917 35.52 -15.76 -0.31
CA ASP A 917 36.48 -16.86 -0.11
C ASP A 917 35.85 -17.97 0.73
N ALA A 918 36.51 -19.12 0.81
CA ALA A 918 36.02 -20.27 1.59
C ALA A 918 35.88 -19.96 3.10
N THR A 919 36.56 -18.92 3.61
CA THR A 919 36.43 -18.48 5.01
C THR A 919 35.27 -17.50 5.24
N GLY A 920 34.73 -16.90 4.18
CA GLY A 920 33.79 -15.77 4.24
C GLY A 920 34.42 -14.46 4.74
N GLY A 921 35.74 -14.43 4.95
CA GLY A 921 36.48 -13.28 5.45
C GLY A 921 36.91 -12.30 4.37
N ARG A 922 36.87 -12.71 3.10
CA ARG A 922 37.21 -11.85 1.95
C ARG A 922 36.09 -11.87 0.93
N LEU A 923 35.90 -10.72 0.28
CA LEU A 923 34.96 -10.54 -0.82
C LEU A 923 35.67 -9.91 -2.01
N LEU A 924 35.54 -10.53 -3.18
CA LEU A 924 35.96 -10.00 -4.47
C LEU A 924 34.74 -9.42 -5.17
N ALA A 925 34.85 -8.20 -5.69
CA ALA A 925 33.83 -7.57 -6.52
C ALA A 925 34.40 -7.23 -7.90
N GLY A 926 33.71 -7.67 -8.96
CA GLY A 926 34.05 -7.33 -10.34
C GLY A 926 33.27 -6.11 -10.82
N GLY A 927 33.97 -5.02 -11.10
CA GLY A 927 33.39 -3.74 -11.51
C GLY A 927 33.34 -3.57 -13.03
N GLY A 928 32.38 -2.78 -13.51
CA GLY A 928 32.28 -2.38 -14.93
C GLY A 928 33.30 -1.33 -15.38
N ASP A 929 34.30 -1.04 -14.56
CA ASP A 929 35.39 -0.11 -14.87
C ASP A 929 36.68 -0.83 -15.31
N GLY A 930 36.57 -2.10 -15.71
CA GLY A 930 37.72 -2.89 -16.17
C GLY A 930 38.58 -3.46 -15.05
N SER A 931 38.10 -3.43 -13.80
CA SER A 931 38.89 -3.84 -12.63
C SER A 931 38.12 -4.67 -11.61
N LEU A 932 38.85 -5.52 -10.87
CA LEU A 932 38.34 -6.26 -9.72
C LEU A 932 38.87 -5.65 -8.44
N ARG A 933 38.10 -5.72 -7.35
CA ARG A 933 38.51 -5.16 -6.05
C ARG A 933 38.28 -6.15 -4.93
N LEU A 934 39.26 -6.24 -4.04
CA LEU A 934 39.25 -7.16 -2.91
C LEU A 934 38.99 -6.40 -1.61
N PHE A 935 38.11 -6.96 -0.79
CA PHE A 935 37.65 -6.41 0.47
C PHE A 935 37.79 -7.44 1.60
N ASP A 936 38.23 -6.97 2.76
CA ASP A 936 38.13 -7.69 4.03
C ASP A 936 36.72 -7.48 4.57
N VAL A 937 36.02 -8.58 4.80
CA VAL A 937 34.63 -8.61 5.28
C VAL A 937 34.49 -9.50 6.51
N ARG A 938 35.59 -9.85 7.20
CA ARG A 938 35.56 -10.60 8.47
C ARG A 938 34.67 -9.93 9.52
N ASN A 939 34.58 -8.61 9.44
CA ASN A 939 33.51 -7.85 10.07
C ASN A 939 32.62 -7.24 8.97
N PRO A 940 31.49 -7.87 8.61
CA PRO A 940 30.59 -7.39 7.55
C PRO A 940 30.02 -5.99 7.82
N ARG A 941 30.12 -5.49 9.05
CA ARG A 941 29.67 -4.15 9.44
C ARG A 941 30.73 -3.06 9.23
N ARG A 942 31.97 -3.47 8.97
CA ARG A 942 33.13 -2.61 8.74
C ARG A 942 34.01 -3.21 7.63
N PRO A 943 33.44 -3.39 6.42
CA PRO A 943 34.24 -3.90 5.32
C PRO A 943 35.33 -2.89 4.94
N ALA A 944 36.49 -3.38 4.54
CA ALA A 944 37.64 -2.54 4.20
C ALA A 944 38.32 -3.04 2.93
N GLY A 945 38.71 -2.12 2.03
CA GLY A 945 39.53 -2.48 0.88
C GLY A 945 40.91 -2.98 1.31
N THR A 946 41.40 -4.06 0.70
CA THR A 946 42.67 -4.68 1.13
C THR A 946 43.89 -4.23 0.33
N GLY A 947 43.72 -3.60 -0.83
CA GLY A 947 44.79 -3.25 -1.75
C GLY A 947 44.30 -2.48 -2.99
N PRO A 948 45.17 -2.25 -3.99
CA PRO A 948 44.81 -1.61 -5.25
C PRO A 948 43.86 -2.50 -6.10
N PRO A 949 43.16 -1.94 -7.09
CA PRO A 949 42.34 -2.71 -8.02
C PRO A 949 43.21 -3.69 -8.84
N LEU A 950 42.69 -4.89 -9.06
CA LEU A 950 43.24 -5.88 -9.98
C LEU A 950 42.77 -5.54 -11.40
N SER A 951 43.70 -5.36 -12.35
CA SER A 951 43.36 -5.06 -13.74
C SER A 951 44.42 -5.58 -14.71
N ASN A 952 44.11 -5.59 -16.00
CA ASN A 952 45.08 -5.83 -17.07
C ASN A 952 45.92 -4.58 -17.41
N GLY A 953 45.75 -3.49 -16.66
CA GLY A 953 46.38 -2.20 -16.91
C GLY A 953 45.45 -1.21 -17.62
N PRO A 954 45.80 0.10 -17.61
CA PRO A 954 44.97 1.17 -18.15
C PRO A 954 44.85 1.17 -19.68
N ASP A 955 45.82 0.59 -20.41
CA ASP A 955 45.85 0.55 -21.88
C ASP A 955 45.30 -0.78 -22.46
N ALA A 956 44.58 -1.56 -21.66
CA ALA A 956 44.16 -2.91 -22.04
C ALA A 956 43.17 -2.98 -23.22
N GLY A 957 42.47 -1.87 -23.55
CA GLY A 957 41.54 -1.83 -24.67
C GLY A 957 40.46 -2.92 -24.58
N SER A 958 40.33 -3.76 -25.62
CA SER A 958 39.40 -4.89 -25.66
C SER A 958 39.75 -6.02 -24.69
N ALA A 959 40.94 -6.03 -24.09
CA ALA A 959 41.34 -6.99 -23.05
C ALA A 959 41.01 -6.49 -21.62
N ALA A 960 40.18 -5.45 -21.49
CA ALA A 960 39.70 -5.00 -20.19
C ALA A 960 38.85 -6.09 -19.51
N LEU A 961 38.90 -6.16 -18.18
CA LEU A 961 38.11 -7.14 -17.44
C LEU A 961 36.61 -6.81 -17.55
N ALA A 962 35.79 -7.78 -17.93
CA ALA A 962 34.35 -7.62 -18.13
C ALA A 962 33.56 -7.52 -16.80
N GLY A 963 34.21 -7.87 -15.68
CA GLY A 963 33.59 -7.89 -14.35
C GLY A 963 33.11 -9.27 -13.92
N ALA A 964 33.12 -10.28 -14.79
CA ALA A 964 33.04 -11.68 -14.39
C ALA A 964 34.25 -12.06 -13.54
N SER A 965 34.03 -12.52 -12.31
CA SER A 965 35.11 -12.84 -11.38
C SER A 965 34.75 -13.94 -10.38
N VAL A 966 35.76 -14.68 -9.94
CA VAL A 966 35.61 -15.68 -8.89
C VAL A 966 36.86 -15.75 -8.02
N LEU A 967 36.67 -15.90 -6.72
CA LEU A 967 37.72 -16.07 -5.74
C LEU A 967 37.92 -17.57 -5.47
N ALA A 968 39.15 -18.06 -5.60
CA ALA A 968 39.46 -19.46 -5.31
C ALA A 968 39.37 -19.74 -3.81
N GLY A 969 38.97 -20.98 -3.47
CA GLY A 969 38.79 -21.41 -2.09
C GLY A 969 40.07 -21.36 -1.23
N ASP A 970 41.25 -21.36 -1.88
CA ASP A 970 42.56 -21.18 -1.23
C ASP A 970 42.76 -19.76 -0.66
N ALA A 971 41.90 -18.80 -1.00
CA ALA A 971 42.00 -17.38 -0.70
C ALA A 971 43.33 -16.73 -1.17
N ARG A 972 44.03 -17.37 -2.11
CA ARG A 972 45.30 -16.94 -2.70
C ARG A 972 45.20 -16.67 -4.18
N THR A 973 44.17 -17.18 -4.85
CA THR A 973 43.99 -16.98 -6.29
C THR A 973 42.67 -16.28 -6.59
N ALA A 974 42.70 -15.28 -7.48
CA ALA A 974 41.51 -14.65 -8.03
C ALA A 974 41.51 -14.75 -9.57
N LEU A 975 40.34 -14.99 -10.15
CA LEU A 975 40.13 -15.08 -11.60
C LEU A 975 39.27 -13.91 -12.07
N GLY A 976 39.66 -13.31 -13.20
CA GLY A 976 38.88 -12.30 -13.91
C GLY A 976 38.72 -12.64 -15.39
N GLY A 977 37.50 -12.55 -15.90
CA GLY A 977 37.21 -12.68 -17.33
C GLY A 977 37.30 -11.32 -18.03
N ALA A 978 37.75 -11.31 -19.29
CA ALA A 978 37.88 -10.12 -20.12
C ALA A 978 36.85 -10.08 -21.26
N THR A 979 36.70 -8.90 -21.86
CA THR A 979 35.78 -8.66 -23.00
C THR A 979 36.24 -9.28 -24.32
N ASP A 980 37.48 -9.76 -24.40
CA ASP A 980 38.06 -10.43 -25.59
C ASP A 980 38.12 -11.97 -25.47
N GLY A 981 37.44 -12.56 -24.47
CA GLY A 981 37.44 -14.01 -24.26
C GLY A 981 38.66 -14.55 -23.54
N THR A 982 39.54 -13.69 -23.04
CA THR A 982 40.66 -14.11 -22.19
C THR A 982 40.26 -14.16 -20.71
N ILE A 983 40.92 -15.03 -19.94
CA ILE A 983 40.88 -15.03 -18.48
C ILE A 983 42.23 -14.60 -17.91
N ARG A 984 42.21 -13.96 -16.75
CA ARG A 984 43.37 -13.48 -16.01
C ARG A 984 43.38 -14.06 -14.59
N LEU A 985 44.48 -14.70 -14.23
CA LEU A 985 44.71 -15.21 -12.88
C LEU A 985 45.62 -14.25 -12.09
N PHE A 986 45.24 -13.99 -10.85
CA PHE A 986 45.98 -13.11 -9.93
C PHE A 986 46.36 -13.87 -8.65
N ASP A 987 47.61 -13.72 -8.24
CA ASP A 987 48.08 -14.07 -6.91
C ASP A 987 47.72 -12.95 -5.92
N ILE A 988 46.91 -13.31 -4.93
CA ILE A 988 46.42 -12.45 -3.85
C ILE A 988 46.83 -12.97 -2.47
N THR A 989 47.90 -13.79 -2.41
CA THR A 989 48.51 -14.24 -1.14
C THR A 989 48.85 -13.06 -0.23
N HIS A 990 49.24 -11.93 -0.83
CA HIS A 990 49.37 -10.63 -0.18
C HIS A 990 48.32 -9.64 -0.73
N PRO A 991 47.13 -9.54 -0.11
CA PRO A 991 46.00 -8.73 -0.60
C PRO A 991 46.29 -7.25 -0.84
N SER A 992 47.30 -6.70 -0.16
CA SER A 992 47.75 -5.30 -0.31
C SER A 992 48.68 -5.08 -1.50
N ARG A 993 49.19 -6.16 -2.09
CA ARG A 993 50.10 -6.16 -3.23
C ARG A 993 49.77 -7.33 -4.16
N PRO A 994 48.56 -7.37 -4.73
CA PRO A 994 48.19 -8.41 -5.66
C PRO A 994 49.05 -8.33 -6.92
N SER A 995 49.32 -9.48 -7.55
CA SER A 995 50.10 -9.54 -8.79
C SER A 995 49.53 -10.55 -9.78
N PRO A 996 49.65 -10.34 -11.09
CA PRO A 996 49.28 -11.36 -12.07
C PRO A 996 50.10 -12.65 -11.89
N ALA A 997 49.43 -13.81 -11.93
CA ALA A 997 50.07 -15.12 -11.79
C ALA A 997 50.69 -15.65 -13.11
N GLY A 998 50.37 -15.04 -14.24
CA GLY A 998 50.82 -15.41 -15.59
C GLY A 998 50.33 -14.41 -16.65
N PRO A 999 50.51 -14.67 -17.96
CA PRO A 999 49.86 -13.90 -19.04
C PRO A 999 48.34 -14.14 -19.09
N PRO A 1000 47.53 -13.28 -19.77
CA PRO A 1000 46.12 -13.59 -20.03
C PRO A 1000 46.01 -14.87 -20.88
N VAL A 1001 45.01 -15.68 -20.59
CA VAL A 1001 44.82 -17.00 -21.21
C VAL A 1001 43.61 -16.92 -22.12
N PRO A 1002 43.75 -17.09 -23.45
CA PRO A 1002 42.61 -17.13 -24.35
C PRO A 1002 41.79 -18.41 -24.11
N VAL A 1003 40.50 -18.25 -23.86
CA VAL A 1003 39.58 -19.36 -23.56
C VAL A 1003 38.45 -19.41 -24.56
N ALA A 1004 37.82 -18.27 -24.84
CA ALA A 1004 36.66 -18.11 -25.72
C ALA A 1004 36.92 -17.06 -26.81
N GLU A 1005 35.99 -16.88 -27.74
CA GLU A 1005 36.11 -15.90 -28.85
C GLU A 1005 35.40 -14.56 -28.56
N ALA A 1006 34.63 -14.47 -27.48
CA ALA A 1006 33.84 -13.31 -27.11
C ALA A 1006 33.87 -13.04 -25.58
N THR A 1007 33.13 -12.04 -25.10
CA THR A 1007 33.13 -11.64 -23.67
C THR A 1007 32.92 -12.83 -22.75
N ILE A 1008 33.66 -12.85 -21.63
CA ILE A 1008 33.43 -13.81 -20.55
C ILE A 1008 32.29 -13.32 -19.66
N GLU A 1009 31.20 -14.10 -19.59
CA GLU A 1009 29.96 -13.74 -18.90
C GLU A 1009 29.95 -14.16 -17.43
N ALA A 1010 30.29 -15.42 -17.15
CA ALA A 1010 30.37 -15.94 -15.79
C ALA A 1010 31.48 -16.97 -15.63
N MET A 1011 31.88 -17.17 -14.38
CA MET A 1011 32.83 -18.21 -14.00
C MET A 1011 32.37 -18.91 -12.72
N ALA A 1012 32.68 -20.19 -12.61
CA ALA A 1012 32.49 -20.98 -11.41
C ALA A 1012 33.68 -21.90 -11.18
N LEU A 1013 33.95 -22.19 -9.92
CA LEU A 1013 34.96 -23.17 -9.52
C LEU A 1013 34.28 -24.42 -9.00
N SER A 1014 34.89 -25.55 -9.31
CA SER A 1014 34.60 -26.83 -8.66
C SER A 1014 34.84 -26.73 -7.15
N PRO A 1015 34.16 -27.55 -6.31
CA PRO A 1015 34.28 -27.49 -4.86
C PRO A 1015 35.71 -27.66 -4.31
N ASP A 1016 36.56 -28.40 -5.03
CA ASP A 1016 37.98 -28.58 -4.68
C ASP A 1016 38.89 -27.44 -5.18
N GLY A 1017 38.35 -26.52 -5.99
CA GLY A 1017 39.06 -25.39 -6.58
C GLY A 1017 40.02 -25.75 -7.71
N SER A 1018 40.07 -27.01 -8.15
CA SER A 1018 41.01 -27.48 -9.19
C SER A 1018 40.55 -27.18 -10.60
N THR A 1019 39.23 -27.16 -10.82
CA THR A 1019 38.62 -26.96 -12.14
C THR A 1019 37.80 -25.68 -12.16
N ALA A 1020 37.97 -24.86 -13.21
CA ALA A 1020 37.17 -23.69 -13.52
C ALA A 1020 36.24 -23.97 -14.70
N ALA A 1021 34.99 -23.52 -14.61
CA ALA A 1021 34.06 -23.41 -15.72
C ALA A 1021 33.90 -21.94 -16.10
N VAL A 1022 33.99 -21.63 -17.39
CA VAL A 1022 33.98 -20.27 -17.93
C VAL A 1022 32.95 -20.21 -19.06
N SER A 1023 31.93 -19.36 -18.93
CA SER A 1023 30.91 -19.15 -19.97
C SER A 1023 31.16 -17.87 -20.77
N SER A 1024 30.70 -17.83 -22.02
CA SER A 1024 30.96 -16.72 -22.94
C SER A 1024 29.75 -16.37 -23.82
N ASP A 1025 29.78 -15.15 -24.34
CA ASP A 1025 28.90 -14.61 -25.39
C ASP A 1025 28.86 -15.46 -26.67
N ASP A 1026 29.90 -16.26 -26.94
CA ASP A 1026 29.94 -17.15 -28.11
C ASP A 1026 29.08 -18.42 -27.95
N GLY A 1027 28.41 -18.58 -26.79
CA GLY A 1027 27.52 -19.70 -26.50
C GLY A 1027 28.21 -20.98 -26.04
N THR A 1028 29.49 -20.88 -25.66
CA THR A 1028 30.26 -22.00 -25.16
C THR A 1028 30.50 -21.90 -23.65
N VAL A 1029 30.74 -23.06 -23.03
CA VAL A 1029 31.24 -23.16 -21.66
C VAL A 1029 32.52 -23.98 -21.66
N HIS A 1030 33.63 -23.40 -21.23
CA HIS A 1030 34.94 -24.04 -21.21
C HIS A 1030 35.29 -24.56 -19.80
N LEU A 1031 35.82 -25.78 -19.74
CA LEU A 1031 36.39 -26.38 -18.53
C LEU A 1031 37.91 -26.28 -18.57
N LEU A 1032 38.51 -25.76 -17.49
CA LEU A 1032 39.96 -25.62 -17.35
C LEU A 1032 40.44 -26.19 -16.02
N ASP A 1033 41.58 -26.88 -16.04
CA ASP A 1033 42.34 -27.21 -14.84
C ASP A 1033 43.19 -26.00 -14.45
N ILE A 1034 42.95 -25.50 -13.24
CA ILE A 1034 43.62 -24.34 -12.64
C ILE A 1034 44.42 -24.72 -11.39
N SER A 1035 44.66 -26.01 -11.15
CA SER A 1035 45.45 -26.52 -10.02
C SER A 1035 46.84 -25.90 -9.94
N VAL A 1036 47.38 -25.46 -11.08
CA VAL A 1036 48.58 -24.63 -11.17
C VAL A 1036 48.19 -23.27 -11.77
N PRO A 1037 47.97 -22.23 -10.95
CA PRO A 1037 47.49 -20.92 -11.41
C PRO A 1037 48.37 -20.25 -12.49
N ALA A 1038 49.67 -20.55 -12.48
CA ALA A 1038 50.60 -20.02 -13.48
C ALA A 1038 50.47 -20.67 -14.88
N ARG A 1039 49.79 -21.83 -14.98
CA ARG A 1039 49.66 -22.64 -16.21
C ARG A 1039 48.31 -23.37 -16.26
N PRO A 1040 47.19 -22.66 -16.45
CA PRO A 1040 45.90 -23.30 -16.62
C PRO A 1040 45.85 -24.14 -17.91
N LEU A 1041 45.16 -25.28 -17.86
CA LEU A 1041 45.05 -26.23 -18.97
C LEU A 1041 43.59 -26.39 -19.39
N ALA A 1042 43.29 -26.20 -20.67
CA ALA A 1042 41.96 -26.48 -21.21
C ALA A 1042 41.67 -27.99 -21.15
N LEU A 1043 40.51 -28.36 -20.60
CA LEU A 1043 40.05 -29.75 -20.45
C LEU A 1043 39.01 -30.13 -21.49
N ALA A 1044 37.97 -29.32 -21.66
CA ALA A 1044 36.88 -29.55 -22.60
C ALA A 1044 36.12 -28.25 -22.92
N THR A 1045 35.44 -28.24 -24.06
CA THR A 1045 34.49 -27.18 -24.45
C THR A 1045 33.09 -27.80 -24.53
N LEU A 1046 32.15 -27.23 -23.78
CA LEU A 1046 30.75 -27.62 -23.76
C LEU A 1046 29.98 -26.73 -24.73
N THR A 1047 29.25 -27.36 -25.63
CA THR A 1047 28.35 -26.71 -26.57
C THR A 1047 26.92 -27.14 -26.29
N GLY A 1048 25.94 -26.32 -26.66
CA GLY A 1048 24.53 -26.57 -26.37
C GLY A 1048 23.69 -25.30 -26.35
N PRO A 1049 24.08 -24.29 -25.55
CA PRO A 1049 23.47 -22.96 -25.60
C PRO A 1049 23.50 -22.40 -27.02
N ALA A 1050 22.38 -21.87 -27.48
CA ALA A 1050 22.32 -21.09 -28.71
C ALA A 1050 22.28 -19.61 -28.35
N GLY A 1051 23.25 -18.83 -28.85
CA GLY A 1051 23.49 -17.46 -28.35
C GLY A 1051 24.29 -17.48 -27.05
N ILE A 1052 24.19 -16.43 -26.24
CA ILE A 1052 25.02 -16.22 -25.04
C ILE A 1052 24.83 -17.33 -24.00
N ALA A 1053 25.94 -17.82 -23.42
CA ALA A 1053 25.93 -18.63 -22.20
C ALA A 1053 26.15 -17.73 -20.97
N PHE A 1054 25.11 -17.54 -20.16
CA PHE A 1054 25.12 -16.65 -18.99
C PHE A 1054 25.69 -17.36 -17.75
N GLY A 1055 24.92 -17.48 -16.66
CA GLY A 1055 25.38 -18.06 -15.40
C GLY A 1055 25.76 -19.53 -15.51
N VAL A 1056 26.87 -19.90 -14.85
CA VAL A 1056 27.38 -21.29 -14.75
C VAL A 1056 27.66 -21.65 -13.29
N ARG A 1057 27.35 -22.88 -12.86
CA ARG A 1057 27.58 -23.39 -11.49
C ARG A 1057 27.88 -24.89 -11.47
N PHE A 1058 28.81 -25.30 -10.62
CA PHE A 1058 29.00 -26.72 -10.26
C PHE A 1058 28.03 -27.15 -9.17
N SER A 1059 27.67 -28.44 -9.15
CA SER A 1059 27.03 -29.06 -8.00
C SER A 1059 28.00 -29.12 -6.80
N PRO A 1060 27.48 -29.19 -5.55
CA PRO A 1060 28.32 -29.23 -4.34
C PRO A 1060 29.30 -30.40 -4.27
N ASP A 1061 29.03 -31.48 -5.00
CA ASP A 1061 29.92 -32.65 -5.12
C ASP A 1061 30.87 -32.58 -6.32
N GLY A 1062 30.78 -31.52 -7.15
CA GLY A 1062 31.63 -31.27 -8.31
C GLY A 1062 31.32 -32.14 -9.54
N LYS A 1063 30.25 -32.93 -9.49
CA LYS A 1063 29.94 -33.97 -10.47
C LYS A 1063 29.01 -33.51 -11.59
N LEU A 1064 28.23 -32.47 -11.35
CA LEU A 1064 27.34 -31.86 -12.32
C LEU A 1064 27.75 -30.41 -12.56
N LEU A 1065 27.48 -29.93 -13.77
CA LEU A 1065 27.59 -28.53 -14.15
C LEU A 1065 26.27 -28.07 -14.75
N ALA A 1066 25.77 -26.92 -14.31
CA ALA A 1066 24.63 -26.27 -14.92
C ALA A 1066 25.04 -24.94 -15.58
N ALA A 1067 24.42 -24.63 -16.72
CA ALA A 1067 24.54 -23.31 -17.37
C ALA A 1067 23.18 -22.81 -17.87
N ALA A 1068 23.04 -21.49 -17.92
CA ALA A 1068 21.86 -20.78 -18.38
C ALA A 1068 22.10 -20.17 -19.78
N GLY A 1069 21.13 -20.28 -20.69
CA GLY A 1069 21.29 -19.87 -22.10
C GLY A 1069 20.32 -18.76 -22.55
N GLU A 1070 20.79 -17.96 -23.52
CA GLU A 1070 19.99 -16.93 -24.20
C GLU A 1070 18.77 -17.49 -24.93
N ASP A 1071 18.85 -18.71 -25.42
CA ASP A 1071 17.79 -19.44 -26.11
C ASP A 1071 16.59 -19.86 -25.23
N GLY A 1072 16.60 -19.46 -23.96
CA GLY A 1072 15.54 -19.78 -23.01
C GLY A 1072 15.61 -21.22 -22.52
N ALA A 1073 16.81 -21.82 -22.53
CA ALA A 1073 17.06 -23.14 -21.97
C ALA A 1073 18.11 -23.12 -20.84
N GLY A 1074 17.94 -24.05 -19.89
CA GLY A 1074 18.95 -24.43 -18.93
C GLY A 1074 19.61 -25.75 -19.33
N TYR A 1075 20.90 -25.89 -19.13
CA TYR A 1075 21.67 -27.06 -19.53
C TYR A 1075 22.31 -27.69 -18.31
N VAL A 1076 22.32 -29.04 -18.24
CA VAL A 1076 22.97 -29.78 -17.17
C VAL A 1076 23.86 -30.86 -17.77
N TRP A 1077 25.14 -30.84 -17.43
CA TRP A 1077 26.14 -31.83 -17.83
C TRP A 1077 26.61 -32.66 -16.63
N ASP A 1078 26.90 -33.92 -16.90
CA ASP A 1078 27.77 -34.75 -16.07
C ASP A 1078 29.22 -34.38 -16.38
N VAL A 1079 29.95 -34.01 -15.34
CA VAL A 1079 31.35 -33.58 -15.38
C VAL A 1079 32.20 -34.37 -14.38
N HIS A 1080 31.77 -35.57 -13.95
CA HIS A 1080 32.60 -36.47 -13.13
C HIS A 1080 34.00 -36.66 -13.71
N ASP A 1081 34.09 -36.78 -15.04
CA ASP A 1081 35.34 -36.62 -15.79
C ASP A 1081 35.27 -35.31 -16.58
N PRO A 1082 35.92 -34.22 -16.10
CA PRO A 1082 35.84 -32.91 -16.75
C PRO A 1082 36.50 -32.88 -18.13
N ARG A 1083 37.25 -33.93 -18.53
CA ARG A 1083 37.80 -34.09 -19.89
C ARG A 1083 36.80 -34.74 -20.85
N ARG A 1084 35.75 -35.38 -20.33
CA ARG A 1084 34.73 -36.10 -21.11
C ARG A 1084 33.32 -35.77 -20.61
N PRO A 1085 32.93 -34.50 -20.63
CA PRO A 1085 31.63 -34.07 -20.15
C PRO A 1085 30.49 -34.63 -21.03
N ARG A 1086 29.35 -34.95 -20.40
CA ARG A 1086 28.17 -35.49 -21.09
C ARG A 1086 26.94 -34.65 -20.77
N LEU A 1087 26.27 -34.12 -21.78
CA LEU A 1087 24.99 -33.43 -21.59
C LEU A 1087 23.95 -34.44 -21.09
N LEU A 1088 23.38 -34.19 -19.91
CA LEU A 1088 22.35 -35.03 -19.30
C LEU A 1088 20.95 -34.58 -19.70
N THR A 1089 20.69 -33.28 -19.60
CA THR A 1089 19.35 -32.72 -19.85
C THR A 1089 19.40 -31.28 -20.35
N THR A 1090 18.32 -30.88 -21.02
CA THR A 1090 18.04 -29.50 -21.41
C THR A 1090 16.66 -29.11 -20.87
N VAL A 1091 16.66 -28.21 -19.89
CA VAL A 1091 15.47 -27.67 -19.25
C VAL A 1091 14.89 -26.57 -20.13
N ARG A 1092 13.69 -26.78 -20.68
CA ARG A 1092 13.02 -25.85 -21.59
C ARG A 1092 11.74 -25.28 -21.01
N GLY A 1093 11.18 -24.28 -21.70
CA GLY A 1093 9.86 -23.72 -21.44
C GLY A 1093 9.85 -22.36 -20.75
N PHE A 1094 11.00 -21.68 -20.65
CA PHE A 1094 11.08 -20.26 -20.30
C PHE A 1094 10.63 -19.42 -21.51
N SER A 1095 9.95 -18.30 -21.27
CA SER A 1095 9.46 -17.43 -22.36
C SER A 1095 10.50 -16.40 -22.84
N GLY A 1096 11.72 -16.46 -22.30
CA GLY A 1096 12.85 -15.60 -22.65
C GLY A 1096 14.15 -16.20 -22.11
N SER A 1097 15.26 -15.44 -22.22
CA SER A 1097 16.59 -15.90 -21.82
C SER A 1097 16.66 -16.33 -20.35
N VAL A 1098 17.42 -17.39 -20.07
CA VAL A 1098 17.73 -17.82 -18.70
C VAL A 1098 19.08 -17.21 -18.35
N TYR A 1099 19.14 -16.40 -17.31
CA TYR A 1099 20.39 -15.71 -16.92
C TYR A 1099 21.10 -16.43 -15.78
N ALA A 1100 20.34 -17.00 -14.84
CA ALA A 1100 20.88 -17.47 -13.56
C ALA A 1100 20.61 -18.95 -13.33
N THR A 1101 21.55 -19.60 -12.63
CA THR A 1101 21.42 -20.99 -12.18
C THR A 1101 22.08 -21.18 -10.81
N SER A 1102 21.57 -22.10 -9.98
CA SER A 1102 22.12 -22.37 -8.64
C SER A 1102 21.68 -23.75 -8.10
N PHE A 1103 22.61 -24.49 -7.49
CA PHE A 1103 22.32 -25.77 -6.84
C PHE A 1103 22.04 -25.59 -5.35
N SER A 1104 21.14 -26.42 -4.79
CA SER A 1104 21.01 -26.51 -3.33
C SER A 1104 22.26 -27.12 -2.69
N PRO A 1105 22.53 -26.86 -1.40
CA PRO A 1105 23.72 -27.36 -0.72
C PRO A 1105 23.83 -28.89 -0.68
N ASP A 1106 22.70 -29.59 -0.73
CA ASP A 1106 22.64 -31.05 -0.78
C ASP A 1106 22.72 -31.62 -2.21
N GLY A 1107 22.78 -30.76 -3.23
CA GLY A 1107 22.84 -31.13 -4.64
C GLY A 1107 21.53 -31.68 -5.22
N LYS A 1108 20.44 -31.72 -4.43
CA LYS A 1108 19.16 -32.34 -4.84
C LYS A 1108 18.21 -31.40 -5.56
N LEU A 1109 18.43 -30.09 -5.48
CA LEU A 1109 17.62 -29.09 -6.16
C LEU A 1109 18.50 -28.25 -7.08
N LEU A 1110 17.93 -27.87 -8.21
CA LEU A 1110 18.53 -26.92 -9.14
C LEU A 1110 17.50 -25.83 -9.46
N ALA A 1111 17.92 -24.58 -9.31
CA ALA A 1111 17.12 -23.42 -9.64
C ALA A 1111 17.61 -22.76 -10.93
N PHE A 1112 16.68 -22.34 -11.78
CA PHE A 1112 16.94 -21.50 -12.95
C PHE A 1112 16.04 -20.27 -12.91
N GLY A 1113 16.59 -19.10 -13.24
CA GLY A 1113 15.88 -17.83 -13.28
C GLY A 1113 16.22 -17.06 -14.55
N GLY A 1114 15.24 -16.33 -15.10
CA GLY A 1114 15.41 -15.68 -16.40
C GLY A 1114 14.56 -14.43 -16.61
N ALA A 1115 14.48 -14.03 -17.87
CA ALA A 1115 13.77 -12.85 -18.35
C ALA A 1115 12.23 -12.95 -18.19
N ASP A 1116 11.70 -14.13 -17.86
CA ASP A 1116 10.28 -14.35 -17.59
C ASP A 1116 9.87 -14.04 -16.13
N TYR A 1117 10.79 -13.50 -15.34
CA TYR A 1117 10.61 -13.07 -13.94
C TYR A 1117 10.24 -14.23 -13.00
N SER A 1118 10.45 -15.47 -13.44
CA SER A 1118 10.14 -16.67 -12.68
C SER A 1118 11.41 -17.45 -12.32
N VAL A 1119 11.39 -18.11 -11.16
CA VAL A 1119 12.40 -19.10 -10.81
C VAL A 1119 11.77 -20.48 -10.84
N ARG A 1120 12.36 -21.39 -11.62
CA ARG A 1120 11.94 -22.80 -11.69
C ARG A 1120 12.88 -23.64 -10.85
N ILE A 1121 12.29 -24.52 -10.04
CA ILE A 1121 13.02 -25.46 -9.20
C ILE A 1121 12.87 -26.87 -9.78
N LEU A 1122 13.98 -27.57 -9.96
CA LEU A 1122 14.03 -28.96 -10.42
C LEU A 1122 14.50 -29.86 -9.30
N ASP A 1123 13.94 -31.08 -9.25
CA ASP A 1123 14.43 -32.20 -8.45
C ASP A 1123 15.53 -32.93 -9.21
N LEU A 1124 16.72 -32.97 -8.63
CA LEU A 1124 17.90 -33.68 -9.13
C LEU A 1124 18.22 -34.95 -8.34
N SER A 1125 17.25 -35.50 -7.58
CA SER A 1125 17.42 -36.82 -6.96
C SER A 1125 17.71 -37.91 -8.00
N HIS A 1126 17.25 -37.71 -9.25
CA HIS A 1126 17.57 -38.49 -10.44
C HIS A 1126 18.04 -37.55 -11.56
N PRO A 1127 19.35 -37.21 -11.65
CA PRO A 1127 19.87 -36.19 -12.58
C PRO A 1127 19.61 -36.46 -14.07
N GLU A 1128 19.43 -37.73 -14.44
CA GLU A 1128 19.11 -38.16 -15.80
C GLU A 1128 17.64 -37.92 -16.21
N ASP A 1129 16.72 -37.72 -15.25
CA ASP A 1129 15.32 -37.39 -15.49
C ASP A 1129 14.83 -36.33 -14.48
N PRO A 1130 15.31 -35.09 -14.59
CA PRO A 1130 15.01 -34.06 -13.60
C PRO A 1130 13.58 -33.52 -13.76
N ALA A 1131 12.83 -33.51 -12.66
CA ALA A 1131 11.43 -33.11 -12.65
C ALA A 1131 11.24 -31.71 -12.06
N ALA A 1132 10.43 -30.87 -12.72
CA ALA A 1132 10.05 -29.58 -12.16
C ALA A 1132 9.18 -29.76 -10.90
N ILE A 1133 9.50 -29.01 -9.84
CA ILE A 1133 8.78 -29.06 -8.56
C ILE A 1133 7.80 -27.88 -8.48
N GLY A 1134 6.51 -28.20 -8.36
CA GLY A 1134 5.48 -27.21 -8.09
C GLY A 1134 5.32 -26.18 -9.21
N THR A 1135 4.72 -25.04 -8.88
CA THR A 1135 4.65 -23.88 -9.77
C THR A 1135 5.95 -23.06 -9.67
N PRO A 1136 6.40 -22.40 -10.75
CA PRO A 1136 7.51 -21.46 -10.69
C PRO A 1136 7.32 -20.45 -9.54
N LEU A 1137 8.42 -20.06 -8.89
CA LEU A 1137 8.40 -18.98 -7.91
C LEU A 1137 8.16 -17.68 -8.66
N ILE A 1138 7.04 -17.03 -8.35
CA ILE A 1138 6.61 -15.76 -8.92
C ILE A 1138 6.59 -14.73 -7.79
N GLY A 1139 7.03 -13.51 -8.07
CA GLY A 1139 7.14 -12.46 -7.05
C GLY A 1139 8.07 -11.34 -7.49
N PRO A 1140 9.36 -11.64 -7.81
CA PRO A 1140 10.28 -10.66 -8.35
C PRO A 1140 9.69 -9.94 -9.55
N VAL A 1141 9.79 -8.60 -9.58
CA VAL A 1141 9.17 -7.79 -10.64
C VAL A 1141 10.26 -7.35 -11.61
N GLY A 1142 10.87 -8.32 -12.28
CA GLY A 1142 11.92 -8.04 -13.26
C GLY A 1142 12.90 -9.20 -13.46
N GLU A 1143 13.84 -9.00 -14.37
CA GLU A 1143 14.82 -9.99 -14.80
C GLU A 1143 15.66 -10.51 -13.62
N ILE A 1144 15.89 -11.81 -13.60
CA ILE A 1144 16.62 -12.51 -12.52
C ILE A 1144 18.03 -12.80 -13.02
N TYR A 1145 19.00 -11.95 -12.65
CA TYR A 1145 20.39 -12.07 -13.11
C TYR A 1145 21.23 -13.04 -12.28
N GLU A 1146 20.91 -13.26 -11.00
CA GLU A 1146 21.70 -14.13 -10.13
C GLU A 1146 20.84 -14.86 -9.08
N LEU A 1147 21.23 -16.10 -8.76
CA LEU A 1147 20.59 -16.97 -7.79
C LEU A 1147 21.64 -17.56 -6.85
N ALA A 1148 21.40 -17.47 -5.55
CA ALA A 1148 22.31 -18.04 -4.55
C ALA A 1148 21.56 -18.83 -3.50
N PHE A 1149 21.81 -20.15 -3.43
CA PHE A 1149 21.43 -20.95 -2.27
C PHE A 1149 22.32 -20.63 -1.08
N ALA A 1150 21.73 -20.57 0.11
CA ALA A 1150 22.47 -20.46 1.36
C ALA A 1150 23.21 -21.78 1.64
N PRO A 1151 24.49 -21.77 2.05
CA PRO A 1151 25.24 -23.01 2.30
C PRO A 1151 24.72 -23.86 3.47
N ASP A 1152 23.97 -23.28 4.40
CA ASP A 1152 23.56 -23.90 5.67
C ASP A 1152 22.16 -24.52 5.66
N ASP A 1153 21.30 -24.10 4.74
CA ASP A 1153 19.93 -24.61 4.58
C ASP A 1153 19.40 -24.41 3.15
N ASN A 1154 18.16 -24.86 2.88
CA ASN A 1154 17.52 -24.64 1.58
C ASN A 1154 16.90 -23.23 1.47
N ARG A 1155 17.58 -22.17 1.94
CA ARG A 1155 17.20 -20.79 1.61
C ARG A 1155 17.75 -20.39 0.25
N LEU A 1156 16.95 -19.70 -0.54
CA LEU A 1156 17.33 -19.19 -1.85
C LEU A 1156 17.22 -17.66 -1.86
N ALA A 1157 18.31 -16.99 -2.22
CA ALA A 1157 18.33 -15.56 -2.53
C ALA A 1157 18.24 -15.36 -4.04
N ILE A 1158 17.38 -14.44 -4.45
CA ILE A 1158 17.12 -14.09 -5.84
C ILE A 1158 17.36 -12.59 -5.98
N SER A 1159 18.27 -12.19 -6.86
CA SER A 1159 18.42 -10.78 -7.24
C SER A 1159 17.42 -10.43 -8.34
N SER A 1160 16.90 -9.20 -8.32
CA SER A 1160 16.06 -8.67 -9.39
C SER A 1160 16.43 -7.24 -9.75
N ILE A 1161 16.21 -6.88 -11.00
CA ILE A 1161 16.43 -5.51 -11.51
C ILE A 1161 15.50 -4.47 -10.84
N ASP A 1162 14.46 -4.91 -10.14
CA ASP A 1162 13.57 -4.07 -9.30
C ASP A 1162 14.21 -3.55 -7.99
N HIS A 1163 15.53 -3.70 -7.87
CA HIS A 1163 16.36 -3.24 -6.75
C HIS A 1163 16.20 -4.07 -5.46
N THR A 1164 15.51 -5.23 -5.53
CA THR A 1164 15.24 -6.07 -4.38
C THR A 1164 15.92 -7.43 -4.43
N VAL A 1165 16.17 -8.00 -3.24
CA VAL A 1165 16.57 -9.39 -3.06
C VAL A 1165 15.45 -10.16 -2.39
N TRP A 1166 14.98 -11.21 -3.04
CA TRP A 1166 13.94 -12.08 -2.50
C TRP A 1166 14.57 -13.27 -1.79
N LEU A 1167 14.22 -13.47 -0.52
CA LEU A 1167 14.65 -14.61 0.27
C LEU A 1167 13.51 -15.62 0.38
N TRP A 1168 13.72 -16.82 -0.13
CA TRP A 1168 12.76 -17.92 -0.09
C TRP A 1168 13.24 -19.06 0.80
N ASP A 1169 12.29 -19.75 1.42
CA ASP A 1169 12.49 -21.00 2.15
C ASP A 1169 12.02 -22.18 1.30
N LEU A 1170 12.98 -23.01 0.89
CA LEU A 1170 12.77 -24.20 0.09
C LEU A 1170 13.04 -25.49 0.89
N ARG A 1171 12.95 -25.46 2.22
CA ARG A 1171 12.96 -26.70 3.05
C ARG A 1171 11.77 -27.61 2.73
N ARG A 1172 10.68 -27.03 2.20
CA ARG A 1172 9.55 -27.75 1.61
C ARG A 1172 9.37 -27.29 0.16
N PRO A 1173 10.11 -27.84 -0.82
CA PRO A 1173 10.15 -27.34 -2.19
C PRO A 1173 8.77 -27.27 -2.89
N ARG A 1174 7.81 -28.14 -2.51
CA ARG A 1174 6.43 -28.11 -3.03
C ARG A 1174 5.54 -27.02 -2.44
N HIS A 1175 5.97 -26.41 -1.32
CA HIS A 1175 5.29 -25.33 -0.63
C HIS A 1175 6.30 -24.25 -0.24
N PRO A 1176 6.90 -23.57 -1.24
CA PRO A 1176 7.93 -22.58 -1.01
C PRO A 1176 7.35 -21.40 -0.22
N GLY A 1177 8.10 -20.92 0.79
CA GLY A 1177 7.68 -19.80 1.64
C GLY A 1177 8.53 -18.57 1.41
N LEU A 1178 7.91 -17.43 1.13
CA LEU A 1178 8.63 -16.15 1.11
C LEU A 1178 9.06 -15.77 2.53
N LEU A 1179 10.36 -15.57 2.75
CA LEU A 1179 10.92 -15.17 4.04
C LEU A 1179 11.02 -13.65 4.18
N ALA A 1180 11.49 -12.96 3.15
CA ALA A 1180 11.71 -11.51 3.14
C ALA A 1180 11.95 -10.99 1.73
N THR A 1181 11.63 -9.71 1.50
CA THR A 1181 12.02 -8.96 0.29
C THR A 1181 12.88 -7.78 0.75
N LEU A 1182 14.19 -7.87 0.55
CA LEU A 1182 15.19 -6.92 1.04
C LEU A 1182 15.44 -5.83 0.01
N LYS A 1183 15.62 -4.57 0.44
CA LYS A 1183 15.98 -3.48 -0.47
C LYS A 1183 17.49 -3.33 -0.56
N ALA A 1184 18.05 -3.56 -1.74
CA ALA A 1184 19.49 -3.68 -1.93
C ALA A 1184 20.17 -2.47 -2.56
N SER A 1185 19.44 -1.70 -3.36
CA SER A 1185 19.93 -0.48 -3.99
C SER A 1185 18.74 0.41 -4.38
N GLU A 1186 19.01 1.60 -4.89
CA GLU A 1186 18.05 2.37 -5.70
C GLU A 1186 18.18 2.02 -7.19
N ASP A 1187 19.21 1.22 -7.55
CA ASP A 1187 19.55 0.79 -8.91
C ASP A 1187 19.45 -0.73 -9.08
N GLY A 1188 19.29 -1.21 -10.33
CA GLY A 1188 19.02 -2.64 -10.59
C GLY A 1188 20.13 -3.57 -10.09
N LEU A 1189 19.77 -4.71 -9.49
CA LEU A 1189 20.73 -5.69 -9.03
C LEU A 1189 21.14 -6.64 -10.15
N LEU A 1190 22.42 -7.00 -10.14
CA LEU A 1190 23.02 -7.91 -11.11
C LEU A 1190 23.57 -9.17 -10.43
N THR A 1191 23.93 -9.08 -9.14
CA THR A 1191 24.59 -10.18 -8.44
C THR A 1191 24.16 -10.28 -6.98
N VAL A 1192 24.11 -11.52 -6.47
CA VAL A 1192 23.85 -11.87 -5.07
C VAL A 1192 24.68 -13.10 -4.70
N ALA A 1193 25.27 -13.11 -3.51
CA ALA A 1193 26.03 -14.26 -3.01
C ALA A 1193 25.91 -14.39 -1.49
N PHE A 1194 25.78 -15.63 -1.00
CA PHE A 1194 25.95 -15.95 0.41
C PHE A 1194 27.42 -16.16 0.74
N ALA A 1195 27.84 -15.70 1.91
CA ALA A 1195 29.09 -16.16 2.50
C ALA A 1195 28.95 -17.62 2.96
N PRO A 1196 30.07 -18.36 3.08
CA PRO A 1196 30.07 -19.75 3.56
C PRO A 1196 29.40 -19.97 4.92
N ASP A 1197 29.27 -18.92 5.74
CA ASP A 1197 28.60 -18.98 7.04
C ASP A 1197 27.05 -19.07 6.95
N GLY A 1198 26.47 -18.89 5.76
CA GLY A 1198 25.02 -18.85 5.50
C GLY A 1198 24.30 -17.64 6.09
N ARG A 1199 25.02 -16.76 6.78
CA ARG A 1199 24.45 -15.62 7.53
C ARG A 1199 24.75 -14.30 6.87
N THR A 1200 25.87 -14.17 6.17
CA THR A 1200 26.20 -12.95 5.45
C THR A 1200 25.74 -13.06 4.00
N LEU A 1201 25.00 -12.07 3.52
CA LEU A 1201 24.52 -11.98 2.14
C LEU A 1201 25.10 -10.71 1.52
N ALA A 1202 25.71 -10.81 0.36
CA ALA A 1202 26.15 -9.67 -0.44
C ALA A 1202 25.24 -9.52 -1.66
N ALA A 1203 24.89 -8.29 -2.02
CA ALA A 1203 24.23 -7.98 -3.29
C ALA A 1203 24.74 -6.67 -3.87
N ALA A 1204 24.81 -6.60 -5.20
CA ALA A 1204 25.31 -5.45 -5.94
C ALA A 1204 24.72 -5.37 -7.35
N GLY A 1205 24.95 -4.25 -8.03
CA GLY A 1205 24.48 -4.04 -9.40
C GLY A 1205 24.82 -2.66 -9.95
N ARG A 1206 23.85 -2.01 -10.60
CA ARG A 1206 24.01 -0.79 -11.40
C ARG A 1206 24.37 0.49 -10.62
N GLY A 1207 24.42 0.43 -9.28
CA GLY A 1207 24.79 1.55 -8.41
C GLY A 1207 26.23 1.48 -7.87
N GLY A 1208 27.02 0.47 -8.27
CA GLY A 1208 28.43 0.36 -7.90
C GLY A 1208 28.74 -0.04 -6.45
N GLY A 1209 27.76 0.03 -5.54
CA GLY A 1209 27.90 -0.37 -4.15
C GLY A 1209 27.62 -1.86 -3.92
N VAL A 1210 28.38 -2.51 -3.04
CA VAL A 1210 28.04 -3.85 -2.52
C VAL A 1210 27.45 -3.69 -1.12
N ARG A 1211 26.21 -4.14 -0.94
CA ARG A 1211 25.50 -4.10 0.34
C ARG A 1211 25.62 -5.47 1.03
N LEU A 1212 25.86 -5.46 2.34
CA LEU A 1212 25.99 -6.67 3.16
C LEU A 1212 24.84 -6.76 4.18
N TRP A 1213 24.12 -7.88 4.21
CA TRP A 1213 23.11 -8.18 5.22
C TRP A 1213 23.58 -9.30 6.13
N ASN A 1214 23.13 -9.26 7.38
CA ASN A 1214 23.00 -10.46 8.19
C ASN A 1214 21.59 -11.04 8.00
N THR A 1215 21.48 -12.29 7.59
CA THR A 1215 20.22 -12.96 7.27
C THR A 1215 19.63 -13.76 8.43
N ASP A 1216 20.29 -13.81 9.60
CA ASP A 1216 19.80 -14.43 10.82
C ASP A 1216 19.07 -13.40 11.71
N PRO A 1217 17.72 -13.45 11.80
CA PRO A 1217 16.95 -12.51 12.61
C PRO A 1217 17.37 -12.49 14.10
N ARG A 1218 17.84 -13.62 14.65
CA ARG A 1218 18.27 -13.69 16.06
C ARG A 1218 19.61 -13.02 16.28
N ALA A 1219 20.54 -13.14 15.33
CA ALA A 1219 21.80 -12.41 15.36
C ALA A 1219 21.56 -10.90 15.21
N VAL A 1220 20.68 -10.49 14.29
CA VAL A 1220 20.30 -9.09 14.09
C VAL A 1220 19.64 -8.51 15.34
N THR A 1221 18.68 -9.22 15.94
CA THR A 1221 17.98 -8.79 17.17
C THR A 1221 18.96 -8.52 18.32
N ARG A 1222 19.85 -9.49 18.62
CA ARG A 1222 20.84 -9.35 19.69
C ARG A 1222 21.77 -8.16 19.46
N TRP A 1223 22.19 -7.95 18.23
CA TRP A 1223 23.03 -6.82 17.88
C TRP A 1223 22.28 -5.48 17.99
N LEU A 1224 21.06 -5.38 17.45
CA LEU A 1224 20.28 -4.15 17.45
C LEU A 1224 20.04 -3.64 18.87
N CYS A 1225 19.71 -4.52 19.81
CA CYS A 1225 19.54 -4.10 21.21
C CYS A 1225 20.82 -3.58 21.85
N GLY A 1226 21.99 -4.03 21.38
CA GLY A 1226 23.26 -3.43 21.74
C GLY A 1226 23.55 -2.10 21.03
N ALA A 1227 22.96 -1.84 19.85
CA ALA A 1227 23.34 -0.76 18.93
C ALA A 1227 22.42 0.49 18.96
N VAL A 1228 21.13 0.33 19.22
CA VAL A 1228 20.12 1.42 19.06
C VAL A 1228 20.13 2.47 20.16
N GLY A 1229 20.73 2.21 21.31
CA GLY A 1229 20.84 3.17 22.43
C GLY A 1229 19.58 3.21 23.28
N ASP A 1230 19.11 4.42 23.63
CA ASP A 1230 17.92 4.60 24.46
C ASP A 1230 16.67 3.98 23.81
N PRO A 1231 15.81 3.31 24.59
CA PRO A 1231 14.64 2.62 24.06
C PRO A 1231 13.60 3.61 23.53
N ILE A 1232 12.74 3.16 22.61
CA ILE A 1232 11.58 3.89 22.13
C ILE A 1232 10.74 4.40 23.31
N THR A 1233 10.33 5.66 23.29
CA THR A 1233 9.56 6.26 24.38
C THR A 1233 8.12 5.75 24.42
N PRO A 1234 7.41 5.87 25.56
CA PRO A 1234 5.98 5.59 25.62
C PRO A 1234 5.14 6.41 24.62
N ALA A 1235 5.53 7.66 24.36
CA ALA A 1235 4.84 8.52 23.39
C ALA A 1235 5.03 8.02 21.94
N GLU A 1236 6.28 7.73 21.55
CA GLU A 1236 6.60 7.15 20.24
C GLU A 1236 5.93 5.76 20.09
N TRP A 1237 5.94 4.92 21.13
CA TRP A 1237 5.27 3.63 21.12
C TRP A 1237 3.77 3.76 20.85
N LYS A 1238 3.09 4.67 21.56
CA LYS A 1238 1.66 4.94 21.35
C LYS A 1238 1.36 5.41 19.92
N GLN A 1239 2.27 6.17 19.31
CA GLN A 1239 2.14 6.67 17.93
C GLN A 1239 2.36 5.56 16.88
N PHE A 1240 3.42 4.76 17.03
CA PHE A 1240 3.85 3.82 16.00
C PHE A 1240 3.30 2.40 16.19
N VAL A 1241 3.07 1.98 17.42
CA VAL A 1241 2.61 0.64 17.83
C VAL A 1241 1.24 0.75 18.56
N PRO A 1242 0.17 1.14 17.86
CA PRO A 1242 -1.13 1.32 18.48
C PRO A 1242 -1.73 -0.02 18.94
N GLY A 1243 -2.49 0.00 20.04
CA GLY A 1243 -3.23 -1.17 20.53
C GLY A 1243 -2.43 -2.18 21.36
N LEU A 1244 -1.13 -1.97 21.56
CA LEU A 1244 -0.29 -2.78 22.46
C LEU A 1244 0.18 -1.97 23.67
N ALA A 1245 0.22 -2.62 24.84
CA ALA A 1245 0.84 -2.05 26.03
C ALA A 1245 2.32 -1.73 25.76
N TYR A 1246 2.84 -0.68 26.42
CA TYR A 1246 4.23 -0.26 26.25
C TYR A 1246 5.19 -1.39 26.66
N ALA A 1247 5.88 -1.96 25.69
CA ALA A 1247 6.85 -3.03 25.87
C ALA A 1247 8.03 -2.79 24.91
N PRO A 1248 9.01 -1.94 25.29
CA PRO A 1248 10.11 -1.59 24.39
C PRO A 1248 10.88 -2.86 23.99
N PRO A 1249 11.21 -3.03 22.70
CA PRO A 1249 11.71 -4.30 22.16
C PRO A 1249 13.12 -4.64 22.68
N CYS A 1250 13.87 -3.63 23.09
CA CYS A 1250 15.16 -3.76 23.77
C CYS A 1250 14.99 -3.26 25.21
N GLY A 1251 14.54 -4.14 26.10
CA GLY A 1251 14.55 -3.92 27.54
C GLY A 1251 15.96 -4.10 28.11
N ARG A 1252 16.30 -3.33 29.14
CA ARG A 1252 17.53 -3.54 29.92
C ARG A 1252 17.40 -4.75 30.84
#